data_AF-A0A174PEN9-F1
#
_entry.id   AF-A0A174PEN9-F1
#
_cell.length_a   1.000
_cell.length_b   1.000
_cell.length_c   1.000
_cell.angle_alpha   90.00
_cell.angle_beta   90.00
_cell.angle_gamma   90.00
#
_symmetry.space_group_name_H-M   'P 1'
#
loop_
_entity.id
_entity.type
_entity.pdbx_description
1 polymer ?
#
loop_
_entity_poly.entity_id
_entity_poly.type
_entity_poly.pdbx_seq_one_letter_code
_entity_poly.pdbx_strand_id
1 'polypeptide(L)'
;MKNLIALTLLLGGSTLLCAQKPAKTPATYKPVKSEMYRKGWIDFNKNGVKDVYEDPSAPLEARIENLLQQMTLDEKTCQMVTLYGYKRVLKDDLPTPEWKELLWKDGIGAIDEHLNGFQQWGLPPSDNAYVWPASRHAWALNEVQRFFVEDTRLGIPVDFTNEGIRGVESYRATNFPTQLGLGHTWNRELIRQVGLITGREARMLGYTNVYAPILDVGRDQRWGRYEEVYGESPYLVAELGIEMVRGLQHNHQVAATGKHFAAYSNNKGAREGMARVDPQMSPREVENIHIYPFKRVIREAGMLGVMSSYNDYDGIPVQGSYYWLTTRLRGEMGFRGYVVSDSDAVEYLYTKHGTAKDMKEAVRQSVEAGLNVRCTFRSPDSFVLPLRELVKEGGLSEEVINDRVRDILRVKFLIGLFDAPYQTDLADADREVEKEENEAIALQASRESIVLLKNAGELLPLDINSTKKIAVCGPNANEEGYALTHYGPLAVEVTTVLEGIQEKTKGKAEVLYTKGCDLVDAHWPESEIIDYPLTDDEQAEIDKAVENARQADVAVVVLGGGQRTCGENKSRTSLDLPGRQLQLLQAIQATGKPVVLILINGRPLSINWADKFVPAILEAWYPGSKGGTALADILFGDYNPGGKLTVTFPKTVGQIPFNFPCKPSSQIDGGKNPGPTGNMSRINGALYPFGYGLSYTTFEYSDLDITPRVITPNESATVRLKVTNTGKRAGDEVVQLYIRDVLSSITTYEKNLAGFQRIHLEPGEAQELSFTIDRKHLELLDADMKWVVEPGDFVLMAGASSEDIRLNGTLTVEDYQTRAKAIEAQKPAKRVSASTNPEDAENVLDEKINTAWQGNKGDYITFALKNGAKVDKVAIAFTRDNNLPATFEIQLSGGGGQFLTVYSGTVSEYGKLISYPFKGTTASDLRIVLNDDRVSIAEVKF
;
A
#
# COMPACT_ATOMS: atom_id res chain seq x y z
N MET A 1 28.11 22.43 -63.30
CA MET A 1 28.72 21.95 -64.57
C MET A 1 28.94 20.44 -64.41
N LYS A 2 28.37 19.50 -65.16
CA LYS A 2 27.55 19.48 -66.38
C LYS A 2 26.74 18.16 -66.40
N ASN A 3 25.46 18.25 -66.81
CA ASN A 3 24.59 17.28 -67.55
C ASN A 3 24.31 15.91 -66.89
N LEU A 4 23.10 15.48 -66.51
CA LEU A 4 21.71 15.56 -67.03
C LEU A 4 21.45 14.79 -68.35
N ILE A 5 20.36 13.98 -68.33
CA ILE A 5 19.53 13.40 -69.43
C ILE A 5 19.98 11.99 -69.87
N ALA A 6 19.15 10.92 -69.98
CA ALA A 6 17.74 10.77 -70.36
C ALA A 6 17.24 9.37 -69.85
N LEU A 7 16.04 9.21 -69.28
CA LEU A 7 14.73 9.07 -69.94
C LEU A 7 14.23 7.61 -69.87
N THR A 8 13.30 7.34 -68.97
CA THR A 8 12.11 6.55 -69.31
C THR A 8 10.96 6.97 -68.40
N LEU A 9 10.08 7.76 -68.99
CA LEU A 9 8.82 8.28 -68.47
C LEU A 9 7.69 7.31 -68.88
N LEU A 10 6.64 7.29 -68.04
CA LEU A 10 5.23 7.06 -68.39
C LEU A 10 4.80 5.63 -68.75
N LEU A 11 4.18 4.96 -67.77
CA LEU A 11 2.78 4.51 -67.92
C LEU A 11 2.09 4.70 -66.57
N GLY A 12 1.13 5.63 -66.55
CA GLY A 12 0.36 6.00 -65.38
C GLY A 12 -0.69 4.97 -65.03
N GLY A 13 -0.90 4.82 -63.72
CA GLY A 13 -2.06 4.21 -63.10
C GLY A 13 -2.35 4.97 -61.81
N SER A 14 -2.99 6.12 -61.95
CA SER A 14 -3.53 6.92 -60.84
C SER A 14 -4.64 6.12 -60.15
N THR A 15 -4.27 5.30 -59.18
CA THR A 15 -5.18 4.91 -58.11
C THR A 15 -5.14 6.02 -57.07
N LEU A 16 -6.10 6.95 -57.21
CA LEU A 16 -6.56 7.74 -56.07
C LEU A 16 -7.01 6.73 -55.01
N LEU A 17 -6.12 6.41 -54.07
CA LEU A 17 -6.49 5.89 -52.77
C LEU A 17 -7.33 6.98 -52.11
N CYS A 18 -8.63 6.93 -52.37
CA CYS A 18 -9.60 7.56 -51.48
C CYS A 18 -9.31 6.98 -50.10
N ALA A 19 -8.73 7.80 -49.22
CA ALA A 19 -8.73 7.53 -47.80
C ALA A 19 -10.19 7.25 -47.42
N GLN A 20 -10.53 5.97 -47.25
CA GLN A 20 -11.82 5.60 -46.69
C GLN A 20 -11.88 6.30 -45.33
N LYS A 21 -12.82 7.24 -45.19
CA LYS A 21 -13.18 7.76 -43.87
C LYS A 21 -13.40 6.54 -42.97
N PRO A 22 -12.70 6.41 -41.83
CA PRO A 22 -12.89 5.24 -40.98
C PRO A 22 -14.36 5.16 -40.62
N ALA A 23 -14.93 3.96 -40.76
CA ALA A 23 -16.32 3.69 -40.41
C ALA A 23 -16.59 4.24 -39.00
N LYS A 24 -17.77 4.84 -38.80
CA LYS A 24 -18.16 5.37 -37.50
C LYS A 24 -18.19 4.21 -36.50
N THR A 25 -17.45 4.31 -35.40
CA THR A 25 -17.47 3.30 -34.33
C THR A 25 -18.91 3.16 -33.83
N PRO A 26 -19.45 1.93 -33.74
CA PRO A 26 -20.80 1.73 -33.24
C PRO A 26 -20.88 2.16 -31.76
N ALA A 27 -22.04 2.67 -31.33
CA ALA A 27 -22.25 3.03 -29.92
C ALA A 27 -22.31 1.79 -29.01
N THR A 28 -22.76 0.66 -29.56
CA THR A 28 -22.87 -0.60 -28.84
C THR A 28 -22.14 -1.71 -29.58
N TYR A 29 -21.36 -2.52 -28.87
CA TYR A 29 -20.73 -3.70 -29.44
C TYR A 29 -21.75 -4.81 -29.69
N LYS A 30 -21.62 -5.51 -30.82
CA LYS A 30 -22.46 -6.67 -31.17
C LYS A 30 -21.56 -7.80 -31.66
N PRO A 31 -21.57 -8.96 -30.99
CA PRO A 31 -20.86 -10.14 -31.47
C PRO A 31 -21.37 -10.64 -32.82
N VAL A 32 -20.57 -11.46 -33.51
CA VAL A 32 -20.87 -11.90 -34.88
C VAL A 32 -21.65 -13.22 -34.89
N LYS A 33 -21.25 -14.21 -34.09
CA LYS A 33 -21.91 -15.52 -34.00
C LYS A 33 -23.06 -15.52 -33.00
N SER A 34 -24.13 -14.81 -33.34
CA SER A 34 -25.28 -14.55 -32.45
C SER A 34 -25.90 -15.81 -31.81
N GLU A 35 -25.80 -16.97 -32.47
CA GLU A 35 -26.31 -18.26 -32.02
C GLU A 35 -25.62 -18.81 -30.75
N MET A 36 -24.38 -18.39 -30.49
CA MET A 36 -23.63 -18.78 -29.29
C MET A 36 -24.10 -18.03 -28.03
N TYR A 37 -24.68 -16.84 -28.19
CA TYR A 37 -25.04 -15.97 -27.08
C TYR A 37 -26.46 -16.25 -26.64
N ARG A 38 -26.62 -17.01 -25.54
CA ARG A 38 -27.90 -17.45 -25.02
C ARG A 38 -28.37 -16.54 -23.89
N LYS A 39 -29.63 -16.67 -23.50
CA LYS A 39 -30.15 -15.94 -22.35
C LYS A 39 -29.52 -16.49 -21.06
N GLY A 40 -28.60 -15.72 -20.48
CA GLY A 40 -27.96 -16.02 -19.18
C GLY A 40 -26.72 -16.91 -19.23
N TRP A 41 -26.22 -17.27 -20.42
CA TRP A 41 -24.95 -18.00 -20.60
C TRP A 41 -24.44 -17.85 -22.04
N ILE A 42 -23.17 -18.18 -22.28
CA ILE A 42 -22.53 -18.18 -23.60
C ILE A 42 -22.07 -19.61 -23.90
N ASP A 43 -22.44 -20.13 -25.07
CA ASP A 43 -22.03 -21.45 -25.59
C ASP A 43 -20.60 -21.38 -26.14
N PHE A 44 -19.64 -21.29 -25.24
CA PHE A 44 -18.23 -21.05 -25.51
C PHE A 44 -17.58 -22.21 -26.26
N ASN A 45 -18.02 -23.45 -26.08
CA ASN A 45 -17.49 -24.59 -26.85
C ASN A 45 -18.34 -24.97 -28.08
N LYS A 46 -19.43 -24.25 -28.35
CA LYS A 46 -20.28 -24.36 -29.54
C LYS A 46 -20.97 -25.73 -29.65
N ASN A 47 -21.26 -26.38 -28.53
CA ASN A 47 -21.87 -27.71 -28.50
C ASN A 47 -23.41 -27.68 -28.36
N GLY A 48 -24.00 -26.50 -28.10
CA GLY A 48 -25.44 -26.31 -27.92
C GLY A 48 -25.99 -26.71 -26.55
N VAL A 49 -25.13 -27.08 -25.61
CA VAL A 49 -25.44 -27.55 -24.25
C VAL A 49 -24.76 -26.63 -23.24
N LYS A 50 -25.49 -26.18 -22.22
CA LYS A 50 -24.90 -25.37 -21.15
C LYS A 50 -24.01 -26.24 -20.27
N ASP A 51 -22.71 -26.17 -20.47
CA ASP A 51 -21.73 -26.84 -19.61
C ASP A 51 -21.59 -26.13 -18.26
N VAL A 52 -21.03 -26.83 -17.25
CA VAL A 52 -20.91 -26.28 -15.90
C VAL A 52 -20.08 -25.00 -15.90
N TYR A 53 -19.00 -24.94 -16.69
CA TYR A 53 -18.14 -23.75 -16.76
C TYR A 53 -18.82 -22.52 -17.39
N GLU A 54 -19.86 -22.76 -18.20
CA GLU A 54 -20.63 -21.72 -18.88
C GLU A 54 -21.79 -21.21 -18.02
N ASP A 55 -22.13 -21.91 -16.93
CA ASP A 55 -23.18 -21.51 -16.00
C ASP A 55 -22.63 -20.51 -14.96
N PRO A 56 -23.00 -19.22 -15.01
CA PRO A 56 -22.53 -18.22 -14.05
C PRO A 56 -23.02 -18.48 -12.62
N SER A 57 -24.03 -19.34 -12.42
CA SER A 57 -24.54 -19.70 -11.09
C SER A 57 -23.83 -20.92 -10.48
N ALA A 58 -23.01 -21.63 -11.25
CA ALA A 58 -22.27 -22.78 -10.74
C ALA A 58 -21.13 -22.34 -9.80
N PRO A 59 -20.76 -23.16 -8.80
CA PRO A 59 -19.62 -22.87 -7.94
C PRO A 59 -18.33 -22.68 -8.76
N LEU A 60 -17.55 -21.65 -8.42
CA LEU A 60 -16.31 -21.28 -9.13
C LEU A 60 -15.39 -22.47 -9.39
N GLU A 61 -15.07 -23.27 -8.36
CA GLU A 61 -14.18 -24.42 -8.51
C GLU A 61 -14.79 -25.51 -9.43
N ALA A 62 -16.12 -25.67 -9.45
CA ALA A 62 -16.77 -26.60 -10.38
C ALA A 62 -16.68 -26.11 -11.84
N ARG A 63 -16.78 -24.79 -12.07
CA ARG A 63 -16.55 -24.18 -13.39
C ARG A 63 -15.13 -24.42 -13.87
N ILE A 64 -14.14 -24.19 -12.99
CA ILE A 64 -12.73 -24.38 -13.31
C ILE A 64 -12.43 -25.83 -13.65
N GLU A 65 -12.82 -26.80 -12.81
CA GLU A 65 -12.55 -28.21 -13.07
C GLU A 65 -13.24 -28.72 -14.33
N ASN A 66 -14.49 -28.29 -14.56
CA ASN A 66 -15.23 -28.70 -15.77
C ASN A 66 -14.58 -28.18 -17.05
N LEU A 67 -14.08 -26.93 -17.06
CA LEU A 67 -13.34 -26.40 -18.21
C LEU A 67 -11.99 -27.11 -18.36
N LEU A 68 -11.23 -27.26 -17.27
CA LEU A 68 -9.90 -27.85 -17.28
C LEU A 68 -9.89 -29.30 -17.80
N GLN A 69 -10.92 -30.09 -17.49
CA GLN A 69 -11.11 -31.45 -18.01
C GLN A 69 -11.38 -31.50 -19.51
N GLN A 70 -11.91 -30.43 -20.10
CA GLN A 70 -12.19 -30.34 -21.53
C GLN A 70 -10.99 -29.81 -22.33
N MET A 71 -10.00 -29.21 -21.66
CA MET A 71 -8.81 -28.67 -22.30
C MET A 71 -7.82 -29.76 -22.68
N THR A 72 -7.29 -29.64 -23.89
CA THR A 72 -6.09 -30.34 -24.37
C THR A 72 -4.82 -29.75 -23.75
N LEU A 73 -3.71 -30.48 -23.82
CA LEU A 73 -2.40 -29.95 -23.43
C LEU A 73 -2.02 -28.69 -24.23
N ASP A 74 -2.39 -28.63 -25.51
CA ASP A 74 -2.09 -27.48 -26.37
C ASP A 74 -2.79 -26.21 -25.86
N GLU A 75 -4.08 -26.29 -25.53
CA GLU A 75 -4.84 -25.17 -24.98
C GLU A 75 -4.35 -24.79 -23.57
N LYS A 76 -4.03 -25.78 -22.72
CA LYS A 76 -3.49 -25.56 -21.37
C LYS A 76 -2.18 -24.77 -21.41
N THR A 77 -1.23 -25.20 -22.23
CA THR A 77 0.06 -24.54 -22.35
C THR A 77 -0.04 -23.15 -23.00
N CYS A 78 -0.99 -22.93 -23.90
CA CYS A 78 -1.29 -21.59 -24.43
C CYS A 78 -1.85 -20.63 -23.37
N GLN A 79 -2.53 -21.12 -22.33
CA GLN A 79 -2.94 -20.26 -21.21
C GLN A 79 -1.76 -19.76 -20.37
N MET A 80 -0.58 -20.37 -20.47
CA MET A 80 0.56 -20.10 -19.58
C MET A 80 1.57 -19.07 -20.13
N VAL A 81 1.17 -18.28 -21.13
CA VAL A 81 2.07 -17.34 -21.80
C VAL A 81 1.35 -16.06 -22.18
N THR A 82 2.10 -14.97 -22.12
CA THR A 82 1.70 -13.65 -22.62
C THR A 82 2.11 -13.50 -24.08
N LEU A 83 1.21 -12.95 -24.90
CA LEU A 83 1.50 -12.41 -26.22
C LEU A 83 1.58 -10.88 -26.12
N TYR A 84 2.76 -10.30 -26.26
CA TYR A 84 2.92 -8.85 -26.25
C TYR A 84 2.23 -8.20 -27.46
N GLY A 85 1.59 -7.06 -27.21
CA GLY A 85 0.69 -6.38 -28.13
C GLY A 85 1.29 -5.87 -29.45
N TYR A 86 0.47 -5.11 -30.17
CA TYR A 86 0.76 -4.62 -31.51
C TYR A 86 2.11 -3.87 -31.57
N LYS A 87 2.91 -4.12 -32.63
CA LYS A 87 4.28 -3.59 -32.86
C LYS A 87 5.36 -4.04 -31.87
N ARG A 88 5.01 -4.75 -30.79
CA ARG A 88 5.98 -5.39 -29.89
C ARG A 88 6.31 -6.80 -30.32
N VAL A 89 5.30 -7.67 -30.28
CA VAL A 89 5.41 -9.06 -30.73
C VAL A 89 4.30 -9.36 -31.73
N LEU A 90 3.07 -9.00 -31.40
CA LEU A 90 1.94 -9.14 -32.31
C LEU A 90 2.08 -8.17 -33.49
N LYS A 91 1.97 -8.72 -34.71
CA LYS A 91 2.14 -7.95 -35.95
C LYS A 91 0.89 -7.19 -36.34
N ASP A 92 -0.27 -7.74 -36.01
CA ASP A 92 -1.57 -7.23 -36.43
C ASP A 92 -2.23 -6.47 -35.29
N ASP A 93 -2.89 -5.36 -35.61
CA ASP A 93 -3.69 -4.60 -34.66
C ASP A 93 -5.08 -5.21 -34.44
N LEU A 94 -5.57 -5.97 -35.41
CA LEU A 94 -6.81 -6.75 -35.34
C LEU A 94 -6.59 -8.18 -35.82
N PRO A 95 -7.45 -9.14 -35.43
CA PRO A 95 -7.35 -10.52 -35.90
C PRO A 95 -7.44 -10.63 -37.42
N THR A 96 -6.58 -11.45 -38.01
CA THR A 96 -6.59 -11.77 -39.45
C THR A 96 -6.95 -13.25 -39.66
N PRO A 97 -7.33 -13.67 -40.90
CA PRO A 97 -7.59 -15.08 -41.19
C PRO A 97 -6.41 -16.01 -40.82
N GLU A 98 -5.18 -15.53 -40.93
CA GLU A 98 -3.96 -16.28 -40.61
C GLU A 98 -3.85 -16.66 -39.13
N TRP A 99 -4.51 -15.95 -38.21
CA TRP A 99 -4.50 -16.28 -36.79
C TRP A 99 -5.01 -17.70 -36.49
N LYS A 100 -5.84 -18.28 -37.38
CA LYS A 100 -6.32 -19.66 -37.28
C LYS A 100 -5.22 -20.71 -37.48
N GLU A 101 -4.08 -20.31 -38.03
CA GLU A 101 -2.91 -21.16 -38.29
C GLU A 101 -1.74 -20.87 -37.32
N LEU A 102 -1.87 -19.84 -36.47
CA LEU A 102 -0.84 -19.45 -35.52
C LEU A 102 -0.99 -20.19 -34.19
N LEU A 103 0.03 -20.11 -33.32
CA LEU A 103 0.05 -20.83 -32.04
C LEU A 103 -1.20 -20.56 -31.18
N TRP A 104 -1.71 -19.33 -31.23
CA TRP A 104 -2.87 -18.89 -30.44
C TRP A 104 -4.23 -19.27 -31.05
N LYS A 105 -4.25 -20.11 -32.11
CA LYS A 105 -5.48 -20.81 -32.55
C LYS A 105 -6.09 -21.68 -31.44
N ASP A 106 -5.24 -22.12 -30.50
CA ASP A 106 -5.61 -22.91 -29.32
C ASP A 106 -5.87 -22.01 -28.09
N GLY A 107 -6.03 -20.69 -28.29
CA GLY A 107 -6.18 -19.70 -27.24
C GLY A 107 -4.86 -19.03 -26.83
N ILE A 108 -4.93 -18.10 -25.88
CA ILE A 108 -3.77 -17.48 -25.22
C ILE A 108 -4.15 -17.10 -23.78
N GLY A 109 -3.17 -17.11 -22.88
CA GLY A 109 -3.36 -16.74 -21.48
C GLY A 109 -3.69 -15.26 -21.34
N ALA A 110 -2.73 -14.43 -21.75
CA ALA A 110 -2.83 -12.99 -21.70
C ALA A 110 -2.30 -12.34 -22.97
N ILE A 111 -2.80 -11.13 -23.26
CA ILE A 111 -2.21 -10.21 -24.23
C ILE A 111 -1.87 -8.92 -23.49
N ASP A 112 -0.60 -8.51 -23.56
CA ASP A 112 -0.09 -7.38 -22.78
C ASP A 112 0.10 -6.13 -23.62
N GLU A 113 -0.27 -4.97 -23.06
CA GLU A 113 -0.07 -3.65 -23.66
C GLU A 113 -0.63 -3.49 -25.09
N HIS A 114 -1.65 -4.28 -25.46
CA HIS A 114 -2.16 -4.25 -26.83
C HIS A 114 -2.95 -2.98 -27.12
N LEU A 115 -2.47 -2.22 -28.13
CA LEU A 115 -3.03 -0.94 -28.56
C LEU A 115 -3.05 0.14 -27.47
N ASN A 116 -2.19 0.04 -26.46
CA ASN A 116 -2.08 1.06 -25.41
C ASN A 116 -1.45 2.38 -25.90
N GLY A 117 -0.92 2.42 -27.13
CA GLY A 117 -0.30 3.61 -27.72
C GLY A 117 1.21 3.72 -27.47
N PHE A 118 1.78 2.94 -26.56
CA PHE A 118 3.23 2.89 -26.37
C PHE A 118 3.88 2.05 -27.45
N GLN A 119 4.92 2.58 -28.09
CA GLN A 119 5.61 1.89 -29.18
C GLN A 119 6.98 1.38 -28.74
N GLN A 120 7.81 2.28 -28.25
CA GLN A 120 9.11 2.00 -27.64
C GLN A 120 9.63 3.30 -27.03
N TRP A 121 10.63 3.16 -26.15
CA TRP A 121 11.32 4.31 -25.56
C TRP A 121 11.87 5.25 -26.64
N GLY A 122 11.59 6.55 -26.47
CA GLY A 122 12.06 7.61 -27.36
C GLY A 122 11.26 7.81 -28.65
N LEU A 123 10.19 7.03 -28.89
CA LEU A 123 9.23 7.31 -29.95
C LEU A 123 7.98 8.01 -29.40
N PRO A 124 7.29 8.83 -30.22
CA PRO A 124 6.00 9.38 -29.84
C PRO A 124 4.93 8.28 -29.69
N PRO A 125 3.81 8.57 -29.02
CA PRO A 125 2.65 7.68 -28.99
C PRO A 125 2.18 7.28 -30.39
N SER A 126 1.63 6.07 -30.53
CA SER A 126 1.22 5.53 -31.83
C SER A 126 0.11 6.37 -32.48
N ASP A 127 0.18 6.48 -33.79
CA ASP A 127 -0.84 7.11 -34.66
C ASP A 127 -1.90 6.12 -35.16
N ASN A 128 -1.96 4.90 -34.60
CA ASN A 128 -2.91 3.88 -35.04
C ASN A 128 -4.33 4.33 -34.64
N ALA A 129 -5.26 4.30 -35.59
CA ALA A 129 -6.63 4.75 -35.37
C ALA A 129 -7.38 3.98 -34.26
N TYR A 130 -6.88 2.82 -33.81
CA TYR A 130 -7.47 2.00 -32.75
C TYR A 130 -6.96 2.32 -31.35
N VAL A 131 -6.03 3.26 -31.17
CA VAL A 131 -5.62 3.68 -29.81
C VAL A 131 -6.54 4.75 -29.22
N TRP A 132 -7.29 5.47 -30.07
CA TRP A 132 -8.21 6.56 -29.67
C TRP A 132 -9.24 6.88 -30.77
N PRO A 133 -10.48 7.35 -30.48
CA PRO A 133 -11.09 7.61 -29.17
C PRO A 133 -11.31 6.33 -28.35
N ALA A 134 -11.57 6.47 -27.04
CA ALA A 134 -11.72 5.35 -26.11
C ALA A 134 -12.73 4.30 -26.59
N SER A 135 -13.85 4.72 -27.18
CA SER A 135 -14.86 3.82 -27.77
C SER A 135 -14.32 2.96 -28.92
N ARG A 136 -13.42 3.52 -29.74
CA ARG A 136 -12.79 2.78 -30.85
C ARG A 136 -11.72 1.83 -30.35
N HIS A 137 -11.00 2.22 -29.31
CA HIS A 137 -10.04 1.35 -28.64
C HIS A 137 -10.73 0.13 -28.00
N ALA A 138 -11.78 0.36 -27.22
CA ALA A 138 -12.59 -0.69 -26.63
C ALA A 138 -13.21 -1.62 -27.70
N TRP A 139 -13.65 -1.05 -28.84
CA TRP A 139 -14.12 -1.85 -29.97
C TRP A 139 -13.03 -2.76 -30.55
N ALA A 140 -11.81 -2.25 -30.73
CA ALA A 140 -10.70 -3.03 -31.25
C ALA A 140 -10.30 -4.18 -30.32
N LEU A 141 -10.24 -3.93 -29.01
CA LEU A 141 -9.98 -4.97 -28.01
C LEU A 141 -11.10 -6.01 -27.96
N ASN A 142 -12.36 -5.60 -28.12
CA ASN A 142 -13.46 -6.55 -28.27
C ASN A 142 -13.33 -7.40 -29.54
N GLU A 143 -12.86 -6.85 -30.66
CA GLU A 143 -12.65 -7.64 -31.88
C GLU A 143 -11.55 -8.70 -31.69
N VAL A 144 -10.47 -8.35 -30.98
CA VAL A 144 -9.43 -9.32 -30.59
C VAL A 144 -10.03 -10.38 -29.68
N GLN A 145 -10.78 -9.98 -28.65
CA GLN A 145 -11.44 -10.91 -27.73
C GLN A 145 -12.42 -11.84 -28.46
N ARG A 146 -13.14 -11.30 -29.46
CA ARG A 146 -14.13 -12.03 -30.24
C ARG A 146 -13.48 -13.18 -31.01
N PHE A 147 -12.27 -13.00 -31.55
CA PHE A 147 -11.54 -14.12 -32.15
C PHE A 147 -11.36 -15.28 -31.15
N PHE A 148 -10.92 -14.98 -29.93
CA PHE A 148 -10.70 -16.02 -28.92
C PHE A 148 -12.00 -16.69 -28.47
N VAL A 149 -13.05 -15.91 -28.25
CA VAL A 149 -14.36 -16.42 -27.84
C VAL A 149 -15.05 -17.21 -28.96
N GLU A 150 -15.10 -16.69 -30.18
CA GLU A 150 -15.92 -17.24 -31.26
C GLU A 150 -15.18 -18.24 -32.16
N ASP A 151 -13.89 -18.07 -32.38
CA ASP A 151 -13.13 -18.83 -33.39
C ASP A 151 -12.18 -19.89 -32.82
N THR A 152 -11.95 -19.95 -31.51
CA THR A 152 -11.23 -21.06 -30.85
C THR A 152 -12.20 -22.15 -30.38
N ARG A 153 -11.71 -23.37 -30.14
CA ARG A 153 -12.58 -24.52 -29.80
C ARG A 153 -13.37 -24.32 -28.50
N LEU A 154 -12.71 -23.96 -27.40
CA LEU A 154 -13.34 -23.81 -26.08
C LEU A 154 -13.76 -22.37 -25.75
N GLY A 155 -13.48 -21.40 -26.63
CA GLY A 155 -13.93 -20.02 -26.45
C GLY A 155 -13.35 -19.31 -25.22
N ILE A 156 -12.21 -19.76 -24.69
CA ILE A 156 -11.63 -19.21 -23.47
C ILE A 156 -11.23 -17.74 -23.72
N PRO A 157 -11.83 -16.76 -23.02
CA PRO A 157 -11.49 -15.36 -23.21
C PRO A 157 -10.05 -15.06 -22.75
N VAL A 158 -9.44 -14.03 -23.34
CA VAL A 158 -8.09 -13.58 -23.02
C VAL A 158 -8.12 -12.56 -21.88
N ASP A 159 -7.10 -12.61 -21.04
CA ASP A 159 -6.82 -11.53 -20.08
C ASP A 159 -5.98 -10.44 -20.77
N PHE A 160 -6.53 -9.23 -20.90
CA PHE A 160 -5.78 -8.09 -21.43
C PHE A 160 -5.08 -7.38 -20.28
N THR A 161 -3.75 -7.50 -20.23
CA THR A 161 -2.92 -6.92 -19.19
C THR A 161 -2.36 -5.56 -19.62
N ASN A 162 -2.13 -4.68 -18.66
CA ASN A 162 -1.51 -3.38 -18.92
C ASN A 162 -0.88 -2.80 -17.64
N GLU A 163 -0.03 -1.79 -17.79
CA GLU A 163 0.57 -1.05 -16.68
C GLU A 163 -0.41 0.00 -16.11
N GLY A 164 -0.19 0.44 -14.87
CA GLY A 164 -1.13 1.38 -14.25
C GLY A 164 -0.70 2.04 -12.93
N ILE A 165 0.59 2.23 -12.68
CA ILE A 165 1.07 2.73 -11.37
C ILE A 165 0.71 4.21 -11.10
N ARG A 166 0.23 4.95 -12.12
CA ARG A 166 -0.15 6.37 -12.07
C ARG A 166 -1.32 6.70 -13.01
N GLY A 167 -2.30 5.80 -13.06
CA GLY A 167 -3.34 5.77 -14.10
C GLY A 167 -2.97 4.74 -15.18
N VAL A 168 -3.99 4.18 -15.86
CA VAL A 168 -3.77 3.08 -16.83
C VAL A 168 -2.90 3.55 -17.99
N GLU A 169 -1.85 2.80 -18.30
CA GLU A 169 -0.97 3.12 -19.41
C GLU A 169 -1.72 2.94 -20.73
N SER A 170 -2.24 4.03 -21.26
CA SER A 170 -3.01 4.06 -22.49
C SER A 170 -2.73 5.36 -23.22
N TYR A 171 -3.25 5.50 -24.44
CA TYR A 171 -3.04 6.71 -25.22
C TYR A 171 -3.52 7.94 -24.42
N ARG A 172 -4.69 7.83 -23.79
CA ARG A 172 -5.27 8.83 -22.88
C ARG A 172 -6.06 8.14 -21.79
N ALA A 173 -5.86 8.62 -20.56
CA ALA A 173 -6.52 8.21 -19.32
C ALA A 173 -6.16 9.24 -18.24
N THR A 174 -6.83 9.19 -17.09
CA THR A 174 -6.55 10.11 -15.97
C THR A 174 -5.10 9.92 -15.47
N ASN A 175 -4.32 11.00 -15.43
CA ASN A 175 -2.88 10.95 -15.12
C ASN A 175 -2.62 11.45 -13.68
N PHE A 176 -2.14 10.54 -12.83
CA PHE A 176 -1.88 10.82 -11.41
C PHE A 176 -0.39 11.11 -11.17
N PRO A 177 -0.02 11.67 -9.99
CA PRO A 177 1.36 11.64 -9.53
C PRO A 177 1.96 10.23 -9.57
N THR A 178 3.29 10.12 -9.65
CA THR A 178 3.94 8.81 -9.48
C THR A 178 3.58 8.19 -8.14
N GLN A 179 3.75 6.87 -8.02
CA GLN A 179 3.44 6.17 -6.80
C GLN A 179 4.21 6.71 -5.57
N LEU A 180 5.42 7.27 -5.79
CA LEU A 180 6.13 8.04 -4.78
C LEU A 180 5.36 9.29 -4.35
N GLY A 181 4.92 10.14 -5.30
CA GLY A 181 4.05 11.28 -4.99
C GLY A 181 2.77 10.86 -4.27
N LEU A 182 2.08 9.82 -4.75
CA LEU A 182 0.90 9.26 -4.10
C LEU A 182 1.16 8.84 -2.64
N GLY A 183 2.33 8.27 -2.35
CA GLY A 183 2.75 7.97 -0.99
C GLY A 183 2.75 9.19 -0.06
N HIS A 184 3.23 10.32 -0.57
CA HIS A 184 3.37 11.58 0.18
C HIS A 184 2.03 12.23 0.56
N THR A 185 0.92 11.73 0.02
CA THR A 185 -0.44 12.12 0.45
C THR A 185 -0.79 11.58 1.83
N TRP A 186 -0.25 10.42 2.23
CA TRP A 186 -0.69 9.69 3.44
C TRP A 186 -2.21 9.52 3.53
N ASN A 187 -2.88 9.38 2.38
CA ASN A 187 -4.34 9.39 2.29
C ASN A 187 -4.87 8.07 1.71
N ARG A 188 -5.29 7.17 2.61
CA ARG A 188 -5.85 5.85 2.25
C ARG A 188 -7.04 5.95 1.29
N GLU A 189 -7.96 6.86 1.55
CA GLU A 189 -9.18 6.98 0.74
C GLU A 189 -8.87 7.52 -0.64
N LEU A 190 -7.98 8.51 -0.73
CA LEU A 190 -7.52 9.02 -2.02
C LEU A 190 -6.82 7.92 -2.85
N ILE A 191 -5.97 7.09 -2.25
CA ILE A 191 -5.36 5.96 -2.97
C ILE A 191 -6.40 4.94 -3.43
N ARG A 192 -7.44 4.67 -2.63
CA ARG A 192 -8.57 3.84 -3.05
C ARG A 192 -9.29 4.43 -4.26
N GLN A 193 -9.52 5.74 -4.28
CA GLN A 193 -10.14 6.44 -5.41
C GLN A 193 -9.28 6.41 -6.67
N VAL A 194 -7.96 6.62 -6.54
CA VAL A 194 -7.00 6.47 -7.65
C VAL A 194 -7.07 5.06 -8.24
N GLY A 195 -7.09 4.03 -7.39
CA GLY A 195 -7.24 2.64 -7.83
C GLY A 195 -8.59 2.37 -8.49
N LEU A 196 -9.68 2.92 -7.95
CA LEU A 196 -11.03 2.79 -8.52
C LEU A 196 -11.10 3.39 -9.93
N ILE A 197 -10.58 4.60 -10.11
CA ILE A 197 -10.52 5.28 -11.41
C ILE A 197 -9.65 4.49 -12.38
N THR A 198 -8.44 4.11 -11.97
CA THR A 198 -7.50 3.36 -12.81
C THR A 198 -8.12 2.04 -13.29
N GLY A 199 -8.76 1.30 -12.39
CA GLY A 199 -9.42 0.04 -12.72
C GLY A 199 -10.66 0.22 -13.60
N ARG A 200 -11.43 1.29 -13.37
CA ARG A 200 -12.63 1.60 -14.15
C ARG A 200 -12.28 1.99 -15.57
N GLU A 201 -11.31 2.89 -15.75
CA GLU A 201 -10.83 3.31 -17.07
C GLU A 201 -10.18 2.15 -17.82
N ALA A 202 -9.36 1.33 -17.14
CA ALA A 202 -8.79 0.11 -17.72
C ALA A 202 -9.91 -0.82 -18.24
N ARG A 203 -10.95 -1.07 -17.43
CA ARG A 203 -12.09 -1.89 -17.84
C ARG A 203 -12.82 -1.28 -19.03
N MET A 204 -13.10 0.03 -19.03
CA MET A 204 -13.78 0.71 -20.15
C MET A 204 -12.99 0.64 -21.45
N LEU A 205 -11.66 0.65 -21.36
CA LEU A 205 -10.76 0.49 -22.50
C LEU A 205 -10.66 -0.98 -22.97
N GLY A 206 -11.08 -1.94 -22.16
CA GLY A 206 -11.08 -3.37 -22.50
C GLY A 206 -9.98 -4.19 -21.81
N TYR A 207 -9.14 -3.55 -20.98
CA TYR A 207 -8.16 -4.23 -20.14
C TYR A 207 -8.83 -4.88 -18.94
N THR A 208 -8.29 -6.01 -18.49
CA THR A 208 -8.87 -6.84 -17.43
C THR A 208 -7.92 -7.14 -16.28
N ASN A 209 -6.63 -6.80 -16.43
CA ASN A 209 -5.63 -6.92 -15.38
C ASN A 209 -4.64 -5.76 -15.46
N VAL A 210 -4.32 -5.16 -14.32
CA VAL A 210 -3.42 -4.01 -14.22
C VAL A 210 -2.22 -4.38 -13.36
N TYR A 211 -1.01 -4.15 -13.87
CA TYR A 211 0.27 -4.39 -13.19
C TYR A 211 0.59 -3.28 -12.16
N ALA A 212 -0.29 -3.15 -11.17
CA ALA A 212 -0.15 -2.25 -10.04
C ALA A 212 -0.81 -2.88 -8.79
N PRO A 213 -0.41 -2.48 -7.57
CA PRO A 213 0.66 -1.52 -7.24
C PRO A 213 2.07 -2.11 -7.24
N ILE A 214 3.08 -1.24 -7.20
CA ILE A 214 4.42 -1.62 -6.74
C ILE A 214 4.40 -1.76 -5.21
N LEU A 215 4.81 -2.91 -4.68
CA LEU A 215 4.88 -3.18 -3.23
C LEU A 215 6.32 -3.20 -2.70
N ASP A 216 7.28 -2.83 -3.54
CA ASP A 216 8.65 -2.61 -3.16
C ASP A 216 8.79 -1.48 -2.13
N VAL A 217 9.69 -1.67 -1.17
CA VAL A 217 10.05 -0.66 -0.17
C VAL A 217 11.36 0.01 -0.58
N GLY A 218 11.39 1.33 -0.68
CA GLY A 218 12.56 2.08 -1.16
C GLY A 218 13.67 2.15 -0.12
N ARG A 219 14.71 1.31 -0.22
CA ARG A 219 15.80 1.22 0.78
C ARG A 219 17.13 1.82 0.32
N ASP A 220 17.30 2.03 -0.98
CA ASP A 220 18.49 2.65 -1.57
C ASP A 220 18.09 3.81 -2.49
N GLN A 221 18.37 5.03 -2.05
CA GLN A 221 17.95 6.26 -2.72
C GLN A 221 18.64 6.47 -4.08
N ARG A 222 19.69 5.71 -4.43
CA ARG A 222 20.32 5.78 -5.77
C ARG A 222 19.49 5.12 -6.85
N TRP A 223 18.56 4.25 -6.47
CA TRP A 223 17.84 3.37 -7.36
C TRP A 223 17.05 4.16 -8.44
N GLY A 224 17.07 3.66 -9.68
CA GLY A 224 16.38 4.26 -10.82
C GLY A 224 14.87 4.31 -10.64
N ARG A 225 14.27 3.21 -10.18
CA ARG A 225 12.81 3.05 -10.02
C ARG A 225 12.29 3.50 -8.65
N TYR A 226 13.05 4.34 -7.94
CA TYR A 226 12.64 4.87 -6.64
C TYR A 226 11.35 5.71 -6.75
N GLU A 227 11.04 6.24 -7.93
CA GLU A 227 9.80 6.97 -8.21
C GLU A 227 8.54 6.10 -8.12
N GLU A 228 8.71 4.78 -8.19
CA GLU A 228 7.63 3.81 -8.31
C GLU A 228 7.21 3.23 -6.95
N VAL A 229 7.91 3.53 -5.86
CA VAL A 229 7.54 3.04 -4.52
C VAL A 229 6.65 4.04 -3.78
N TYR A 230 5.81 3.58 -2.83
CA TYR A 230 5.10 4.51 -1.93
C TYR A 230 6.03 5.16 -0.89
N GLY A 231 7.18 4.56 -0.58
CA GLY A 231 8.14 5.07 0.39
C GLY A 231 9.05 4.01 0.99
N GLU A 232 9.67 4.31 2.13
CA GLU A 232 10.64 3.43 2.81
C GLU A 232 10.08 2.69 4.04
N SER A 233 8.84 2.98 4.44
CA SER A 233 8.15 2.31 5.56
C SER A 233 7.32 1.11 5.07
N PRO A 234 7.58 -0.12 5.56
CA PRO A 234 6.81 -1.30 5.15
C PRO A 234 5.33 -1.21 5.57
N TYR A 235 5.03 -0.56 6.69
CA TYR A 235 3.65 -0.32 7.13
C TYR A 235 2.91 0.59 6.16
N LEU A 236 3.53 1.71 5.77
CA LEU A 236 2.89 2.68 4.86
C LEU A 236 2.65 2.05 3.48
N VAL A 237 3.65 1.35 2.93
CA VAL A 237 3.54 0.65 1.64
C VAL A 237 2.41 -0.39 1.69
N ALA A 238 2.29 -1.15 2.78
CA ALA A 238 1.20 -2.11 2.96
C ALA A 238 -0.17 -1.44 2.98
N GLU A 239 -0.34 -0.39 3.79
CA GLU A 239 -1.64 0.30 3.96
C GLU A 239 -2.11 0.94 2.66
N LEU A 240 -1.23 1.62 1.92
CA LEU A 240 -1.59 2.23 0.63
C LEU A 240 -1.77 1.17 -0.46
N GLY A 241 -0.95 0.11 -0.47
CA GLY A 241 -1.09 -1.01 -1.40
C GLY A 241 -2.42 -1.76 -1.24
N ILE A 242 -2.90 -1.94 0.00
CA ILE A 242 -4.23 -2.53 0.27
C ILE A 242 -5.32 -1.69 -0.40
N GLU A 243 -5.23 -0.37 -0.29
CA GLU A 243 -6.25 0.53 -0.83
C GLU A 243 -6.21 0.63 -2.35
N MET A 244 -5.02 0.63 -2.95
CA MET A 244 -4.88 0.56 -4.41
C MET A 244 -5.49 -0.74 -4.95
N VAL A 245 -5.19 -1.89 -4.34
CA VAL A 245 -5.77 -3.19 -4.76
C VAL A 245 -7.28 -3.21 -4.59
N ARG A 246 -7.82 -2.68 -3.48
CA ARG A 246 -9.29 -2.57 -3.28
C ARG A 246 -9.96 -1.69 -4.32
N GLY A 247 -9.33 -0.59 -4.72
CA GLY A 247 -9.82 0.29 -5.78
C GLY A 247 -9.80 -0.41 -7.14
N LEU A 248 -8.63 -0.93 -7.56
CA LEU A 248 -8.48 -1.62 -8.84
C LEU A 248 -9.45 -2.79 -8.96
N GLN A 249 -9.54 -3.64 -7.94
CA GLN A 249 -10.38 -4.83 -7.92
C GLN A 249 -11.81 -4.56 -7.42
N HIS A 250 -12.27 -3.31 -7.38
CA HIS A 250 -13.63 -2.99 -6.94
C HIS A 250 -14.65 -3.77 -7.78
N ASN A 251 -15.46 -4.60 -7.12
CA ASN A 251 -16.39 -5.55 -7.75
C ASN A 251 -15.74 -6.44 -8.83
N HIS A 252 -14.46 -6.76 -8.67
CA HIS A 252 -13.64 -7.49 -9.63
C HIS A 252 -13.66 -6.89 -11.05
N GLN A 253 -13.74 -5.55 -11.18
CA GLN A 253 -13.71 -4.89 -12.50
C GLN A 253 -12.43 -5.24 -13.30
N VAL A 254 -11.28 -5.28 -12.62
CA VAL A 254 -9.99 -5.77 -13.14
C VAL A 254 -9.25 -6.52 -12.02
N ALA A 255 -8.30 -7.39 -12.39
CA ALA A 255 -7.34 -7.95 -11.45
C ALA A 255 -6.21 -6.94 -11.17
N ALA A 256 -5.74 -6.89 -9.92
CA ALA A 256 -4.53 -6.16 -9.56
C ALA A 256 -3.35 -7.13 -9.45
N THR A 257 -2.23 -6.79 -10.08
CA THR A 257 -1.00 -7.58 -10.06
C THR A 257 0.12 -6.81 -9.34
N GLY A 258 0.41 -7.20 -8.10
CA GLY A 258 1.43 -6.56 -7.29
C GLY A 258 2.86 -6.98 -7.67
N LYS A 259 3.80 -6.04 -7.69
CA LYS A 259 5.20 -6.30 -8.11
C LYS A 259 6.25 -5.51 -7.31
N HIS A 260 7.52 -5.93 -7.25
CA HIS A 260 8.09 -7.15 -7.86
C HIS A 260 8.38 -8.17 -6.76
N PHE A 261 7.68 -9.30 -6.78
CA PHE A 261 7.78 -10.35 -5.77
C PHE A 261 9.01 -11.23 -6.04
N ALA A 262 10.07 -11.19 -5.24
CA ALA A 262 10.23 -10.45 -4.01
C ALA A 262 11.67 -9.94 -3.84
N ALA A 263 11.89 -9.09 -2.83
CA ALA A 263 13.20 -8.61 -2.43
C ALA A 263 13.95 -7.83 -3.54
N TYR A 264 13.22 -7.11 -4.39
CA TYR A 264 13.74 -6.51 -5.62
C TYR A 264 14.50 -5.19 -5.43
N SER A 265 14.06 -4.37 -4.48
CA SER A 265 14.39 -2.94 -4.37
C SER A 265 15.70 -2.58 -3.66
N ASN A 266 16.49 -3.57 -3.21
CA ASN A 266 17.72 -3.32 -2.44
C ASN A 266 18.87 -4.22 -2.92
N ASN A 267 19.19 -4.10 -4.20
CA ASN A 267 20.31 -4.81 -4.80
C ASN A 267 21.64 -4.06 -4.58
N LYS A 268 22.77 -4.74 -4.77
CA LYS A 268 24.11 -4.17 -4.55
C LYS A 268 24.35 -2.86 -5.30
N GLY A 269 24.50 -1.78 -4.53
CA GLY A 269 24.77 -0.45 -5.07
C GLY A 269 23.62 0.13 -5.92
N ALA A 270 22.39 -0.32 -5.69
CA ALA A 270 21.18 0.05 -6.43
C ALA A 270 21.19 -0.22 -7.94
N ARG A 271 22.16 -0.97 -8.47
CA ARG A 271 22.34 -1.17 -9.93
C ARG A 271 21.22 -1.97 -10.58
N GLU A 272 20.82 -1.61 -11.78
CA GLU A 272 19.66 -2.24 -12.43
C GLU A 272 20.04 -3.15 -13.59
N GLY A 273 19.02 -3.67 -14.28
CA GLY A 273 19.18 -4.58 -15.41
C GLY A 273 19.96 -5.84 -15.04
N MET A 274 20.99 -6.13 -15.83
CA MET A 274 21.82 -7.32 -15.66
C MET A 274 22.60 -7.35 -14.35
N ALA A 275 22.81 -6.20 -13.69
CA ALA A 275 23.52 -6.11 -12.41
C ALA A 275 22.63 -6.41 -11.20
N ARG A 276 21.34 -6.71 -11.40
CA ARG A 276 20.39 -6.98 -10.31
C ARG A 276 20.52 -8.42 -9.78
N VAL A 277 21.62 -8.65 -9.07
CA VAL A 277 21.96 -9.88 -8.35
C VAL A 277 22.58 -9.49 -6.99
N ASP A 278 22.77 -10.45 -6.08
CA ASP A 278 23.47 -10.24 -4.80
C ASP A 278 22.80 -9.14 -3.92
N PRO A 279 21.50 -9.26 -3.59
CA PRO A 279 20.84 -8.28 -2.72
C PRO A 279 21.41 -8.31 -1.29
N GLN A 280 21.67 -7.12 -0.72
CA GLN A 280 22.37 -6.98 0.55
C GLN A 280 21.41 -6.89 1.74
N MET A 281 20.69 -7.97 2.01
CA MET A 281 19.62 -8.01 3.02
C MET A 281 19.59 -9.34 3.78
N SER A 282 19.58 -9.27 5.12
CA SER A 282 19.45 -10.46 5.97
C SER A 282 18.03 -11.08 5.90
N PRO A 283 17.86 -12.39 6.17
CA PRO A 283 16.53 -13.02 6.13
C PRO A 283 15.49 -12.33 6.99
N ARG A 284 15.89 -11.84 8.17
CA ARG A 284 15.01 -11.10 9.07
C ARG A 284 14.58 -9.75 8.50
N GLU A 285 15.46 -9.05 7.79
CA GLU A 285 15.14 -7.79 7.12
C GLU A 285 14.22 -8.01 5.92
N VAL A 286 14.43 -9.08 5.15
CA VAL A 286 13.52 -9.49 4.08
C VAL A 286 12.10 -9.64 4.60
N GLU A 287 11.93 -10.36 5.71
CA GLU A 287 10.62 -10.60 6.30
C GLU A 287 9.97 -9.32 6.84
N ASN A 288 10.71 -8.53 7.64
CA ASN A 288 10.19 -7.34 8.29
C ASN A 288 9.91 -6.17 7.31
N ILE A 289 10.68 -6.06 6.23
CA ILE A 289 10.62 -4.91 5.32
C ILE A 289 9.99 -5.29 3.98
N HIS A 290 10.57 -6.25 3.27
CA HIS A 290 10.25 -6.47 1.85
C HIS A 290 9.06 -7.41 1.64
N ILE A 291 8.88 -8.39 2.52
CA ILE A 291 7.77 -9.36 2.44
C ILE A 291 6.53 -8.86 3.17
N TYR A 292 6.71 -8.02 4.19
CA TYR A 292 5.62 -7.49 4.99
C TYR A 292 4.48 -6.88 4.13
N PRO A 293 4.73 -5.98 3.16
CA PRO A 293 3.67 -5.44 2.30
C PRO A 293 2.93 -6.51 1.50
N PHE A 294 3.65 -7.42 0.83
CA PHE A 294 3.02 -8.49 0.05
C PHE A 294 2.11 -9.38 0.91
N LYS A 295 2.59 -9.82 2.08
CA LYS A 295 1.82 -10.65 3.01
C LYS A 295 0.52 -9.96 3.45
N ARG A 296 0.60 -8.68 3.81
CA ARG A 296 -0.57 -7.87 4.24
C ARG A 296 -1.55 -7.69 3.08
N VAL A 297 -1.09 -7.23 1.92
CA VAL A 297 -1.93 -6.91 0.76
C VAL A 297 -2.65 -8.15 0.23
N ILE A 298 -1.96 -9.29 0.12
CA ILE A 298 -2.57 -10.56 -0.29
C ILE A 298 -3.71 -10.95 0.66
N ARG A 299 -3.48 -10.88 1.97
CA ARG A 299 -4.45 -11.34 2.97
C ARG A 299 -5.61 -10.39 3.21
N GLU A 300 -5.39 -9.08 3.07
CA GLU A 300 -6.38 -8.06 3.45
C GLU A 300 -7.12 -7.42 2.28
N ALA A 301 -6.56 -7.52 1.06
CA ALA A 301 -7.16 -7.01 -0.15
C ALA A 301 -7.52 -8.11 -1.17
N GLY A 302 -7.06 -9.35 -0.97
CA GLY A 302 -7.38 -10.46 -1.89
C GLY A 302 -6.79 -10.25 -3.29
N MET A 303 -5.54 -9.80 -3.37
CA MET A 303 -4.85 -9.51 -4.63
C MET A 303 -4.86 -10.73 -5.56
N LEU A 304 -5.21 -10.52 -6.83
CA LEU A 304 -5.44 -11.59 -7.82
C LEU A 304 -4.22 -11.90 -8.71
N GLY A 305 -3.21 -11.04 -8.73
CA GLY A 305 -1.97 -11.27 -9.46
C GLY A 305 -0.72 -10.93 -8.65
N VAL A 306 0.38 -11.60 -8.95
CA VAL A 306 1.72 -11.25 -8.48
C VAL A 306 2.70 -11.35 -9.64
N MET A 307 3.57 -10.36 -9.80
CA MET A 307 4.69 -10.46 -10.76
C MET A 307 5.97 -10.85 -10.02
N SER A 308 6.67 -11.87 -10.52
CA SER A 308 7.97 -12.28 -9.96
C SER A 308 9.07 -11.26 -10.24
N SER A 309 10.20 -11.31 -9.53
CA SER A 309 11.30 -10.34 -9.70
C SER A 309 12.52 -10.89 -10.46
N TYR A 310 13.35 -9.99 -10.99
CA TYR A 310 14.58 -10.33 -11.74
C TYR A 310 15.77 -10.82 -10.90
N ASN A 311 15.75 -10.60 -9.58
CA ASN A 311 16.89 -10.85 -8.71
C ASN A 311 16.97 -12.31 -8.24
N ASP A 312 18.16 -12.68 -7.76
CA ASP A 312 18.31 -13.78 -6.82
C ASP A 312 18.10 -13.30 -5.37
N TYR A 313 17.92 -14.24 -4.46
CA TYR A 313 18.10 -14.04 -3.03
C TYR A 313 18.92 -15.20 -2.49
N ASP A 314 20.06 -14.90 -1.87
CA ASP A 314 21.04 -15.90 -1.40
C ASP A 314 21.47 -16.87 -2.52
N GLY A 315 21.66 -16.34 -3.74
CA GLY A 315 22.07 -17.12 -4.91
C GLY A 315 20.94 -17.90 -5.60
N ILE A 316 19.69 -17.83 -5.10
CA ILE A 316 18.54 -18.51 -5.70
C ILE A 316 17.67 -17.49 -6.47
N PRO A 317 17.58 -17.58 -7.81
CA PRO A 317 16.71 -16.71 -8.62
C PRO A 317 15.25 -16.82 -8.18
N VAL A 318 14.60 -15.70 -7.91
CA VAL A 318 13.20 -15.72 -7.41
C VAL A 318 12.26 -16.37 -8.43
N GLN A 319 12.43 -16.07 -9.71
CA GLN A 319 11.65 -16.64 -10.80
C GLN A 319 11.69 -18.19 -10.86
N GLY A 320 12.82 -18.80 -10.50
CA GLY A 320 13.01 -20.26 -10.52
C GLY A 320 12.85 -20.92 -9.15
N SER A 321 12.36 -20.20 -8.14
CA SER A 321 12.38 -20.66 -6.74
C SER A 321 11.04 -21.21 -6.27
N TYR A 322 10.98 -22.53 -6.06
CA TYR A 322 9.82 -23.18 -5.42
C TYR A 322 9.55 -22.63 -4.02
N TYR A 323 10.62 -22.31 -3.28
CA TYR A 323 10.51 -21.68 -1.96
C TYR A 323 9.72 -20.38 -2.06
N TRP A 324 10.10 -19.45 -2.95
CA TRP A 324 9.43 -18.16 -3.05
C TRP A 324 8.01 -18.27 -3.64
N LEU A 325 7.87 -18.90 -4.81
CA LEU A 325 6.61 -18.84 -5.57
C LEU A 325 5.56 -19.85 -5.08
N THR A 326 5.96 -20.92 -4.40
CA THR A 326 5.02 -21.93 -3.87
C THR A 326 5.00 -21.94 -2.34
N THR A 327 6.12 -22.22 -1.67
CA THR A 327 6.12 -22.36 -0.20
C THR A 327 5.69 -21.06 0.49
N ARG A 328 6.36 -19.95 0.16
CA ARG A 328 6.10 -18.64 0.78
C ARG A 328 4.81 -18.03 0.26
N LEU A 329 4.71 -17.80 -1.06
CA LEU A 329 3.58 -17.06 -1.64
C LEU A 329 2.24 -17.81 -1.49
N ARG A 330 2.18 -19.08 -1.88
CA ARG A 330 0.92 -19.85 -1.91
C ARG A 330 0.62 -20.53 -0.59
N GLY A 331 1.63 -21.18 0.00
CA GLY A 331 1.52 -21.90 1.26
C GLY A 331 1.30 -20.95 2.42
N GLU A 332 2.31 -20.12 2.72
CA GLU A 332 2.30 -19.31 3.93
C GLU A 332 1.47 -18.02 3.82
N MET A 333 1.58 -17.27 2.71
CA MET A 333 0.81 -16.03 2.56
C MET A 333 -0.65 -16.28 2.18
N GLY A 334 -0.95 -17.44 1.59
CA GLY A 334 -2.30 -17.82 1.19
C GLY A 334 -2.74 -17.30 -0.17
N PHE A 335 -1.80 -16.92 -1.04
CA PHE A 335 -2.12 -16.42 -2.38
C PHE A 335 -2.86 -17.47 -3.23
N ARG A 336 -3.92 -17.04 -3.93
CA ARG A 336 -4.77 -17.90 -4.78
C ARG A 336 -4.99 -17.36 -6.19
N GLY A 337 -4.35 -16.24 -6.52
CA GLY A 337 -4.27 -15.69 -7.86
C GLY A 337 -3.21 -16.38 -8.71
N TYR A 338 -2.82 -15.74 -9.81
CA TYR A 338 -1.75 -16.25 -10.67
C TYR A 338 -0.46 -15.43 -10.58
N VAL A 339 0.67 -16.10 -10.81
CA VAL A 339 2.00 -15.48 -10.92
C VAL A 339 2.33 -15.26 -12.40
N VAL A 340 2.62 -14.01 -12.75
CA VAL A 340 3.23 -13.65 -14.03
C VAL A 340 4.73 -13.41 -13.85
N SER A 341 5.55 -13.81 -14.83
CA SER A 341 6.96 -13.43 -14.79
C SER A 341 7.11 -11.96 -15.15
N ASP A 342 8.07 -11.26 -14.56
CA ASP A 342 8.55 -10.01 -15.16
C ASP A 342 9.21 -10.32 -16.53
N SER A 343 9.30 -9.32 -17.40
CA SER A 343 9.75 -9.46 -18.78
C SER A 343 11.18 -10.01 -18.87
N ASP A 344 11.34 -11.15 -19.54
CA ASP A 344 12.61 -11.92 -19.62
C ASP A 344 13.07 -12.58 -18.29
N ALA A 345 12.30 -12.55 -17.20
CA ALA A 345 12.74 -13.15 -15.93
C ALA A 345 13.00 -14.66 -16.04
N VAL A 346 12.21 -15.38 -16.84
CA VAL A 346 12.43 -16.82 -17.12
C VAL A 346 13.74 -17.01 -17.88
N GLU A 347 13.96 -16.20 -18.90
CA GLU A 347 15.13 -16.22 -19.75
C GLU A 347 16.42 -15.87 -18.97
N TYR A 348 16.32 -15.02 -17.95
CA TYR A 348 17.42 -14.70 -17.05
C TYR A 348 17.94 -15.89 -16.25
N LEU A 349 17.18 -16.99 -16.10
CA LEU A 349 17.70 -18.21 -15.47
C LEU A 349 18.93 -18.78 -16.19
N TYR A 350 19.01 -18.68 -17.52
CA TYR A 350 20.15 -19.17 -18.30
C TYR A 350 21.05 -18.05 -18.84
N THR A 351 20.54 -16.83 -19.06
CA THR A 351 21.34 -15.73 -19.63
C THR A 351 22.03 -14.84 -18.60
N LYS A 352 21.51 -14.80 -17.36
CA LYS A 352 21.99 -13.92 -16.30
C LYS A 352 22.48 -14.72 -15.09
N HIS A 353 21.63 -15.59 -14.56
CA HIS A 353 21.88 -16.32 -13.30
C HIS A 353 22.73 -17.57 -13.48
N GLY A 354 22.67 -18.20 -14.66
CA GLY A 354 23.41 -19.43 -14.96
C GLY A 354 22.92 -20.66 -14.21
N THR A 355 21.67 -20.68 -13.75
CA THR A 355 21.05 -21.82 -13.04
C THR A 355 20.34 -22.79 -13.98
N ALA A 356 19.99 -22.34 -15.18
CA ALA A 356 19.46 -23.17 -16.26
C ALA A 356 20.49 -23.26 -17.40
N LYS A 357 20.62 -24.45 -18.01
CA LYS A 357 21.55 -24.67 -19.13
C LYS A 357 21.07 -24.06 -20.45
N ASP A 358 19.76 -23.91 -20.61
CA ASP A 358 19.09 -23.42 -21.82
C ASP A 358 17.65 -22.98 -21.48
N MET A 359 16.92 -22.52 -22.50
CA MET A 359 15.52 -22.06 -22.35
C MET A 359 14.59 -23.19 -21.91
N LYS A 360 14.77 -24.44 -22.38
CA LYS A 360 13.91 -25.57 -22.00
C LYS A 360 14.06 -25.87 -20.51
N GLU A 361 15.28 -25.87 -19.99
CA GLU A 361 15.53 -26.02 -18.56
C GLU A 361 14.98 -24.84 -17.74
N ALA A 362 15.07 -23.61 -18.25
CA ALA A 362 14.49 -22.43 -17.60
C ALA A 362 12.96 -22.51 -17.50
N VAL A 363 12.29 -23.03 -18.54
CA VAL A 363 10.85 -23.32 -18.53
C VAL A 363 10.52 -24.34 -17.46
N ARG A 364 11.27 -25.46 -17.40
CA ARG A 364 11.07 -26.51 -16.38
C ARG A 364 11.16 -25.94 -14.96
N GLN A 365 12.27 -25.26 -14.64
CA GLN A 365 12.50 -24.67 -13.33
C GLN A 365 11.40 -23.68 -12.94
N SER A 366 10.99 -22.80 -13.86
CA SER A 366 9.98 -21.77 -13.59
C SER A 366 8.59 -22.35 -13.33
N VAL A 367 8.17 -23.34 -14.12
CA VAL A 367 6.84 -23.96 -13.99
C VAL A 367 6.75 -24.81 -12.73
N GLU A 368 7.80 -25.59 -12.42
CA GLU A 368 7.91 -26.32 -11.15
C GLU A 368 7.85 -25.37 -9.96
N ALA A 369 8.56 -24.24 -10.04
CA ALA A 369 8.64 -23.26 -8.96
C ALA A 369 7.28 -22.65 -8.59
N GLY A 370 6.42 -22.36 -9.56
CA GLY A 370 5.16 -21.67 -9.29
C GLY A 370 4.64 -20.74 -10.38
N LEU A 371 5.36 -20.57 -11.50
CA LEU A 371 4.95 -19.67 -12.57
C LEU A 371 3.65 -20.12 -13.24
N ASN A 372 2.72 -19.18 -13.43
CA ASN A 372 1.50 -19.43 -14.20
C ASN A 372 1.61 -18.88 -15.62
N VAL A 373 2.04 -17.63 -15.80
CA VAL A 373 2.07 -16.95 -17.10
C VAL A 373 3.45 -16.35 -17.36
N ARG A 374 4.11 -16.73 -18.47
CA ARG A 374 5.38 -16.10 -18.86
C ARG A 374 5.17 -14.82 -19.66
N CYS A 375 5.68 -13.68 -19.17
CA CYS A 375 5.81 -12.44 -19.91
C CYS A 375 7.21 -12.25 -20.52
N THR A 376 7.29 -11.90 -21.81
CA THR A 376 8.51 -11.35 -22.45
C THR A 376 8.21 -10.75 -23.83
N PHE A 377 9.19 -10.03 -24.39
CA PHE A 377 9.18 -9.42 -25.73
C PHE A 377 9.50 -10.39 -26.88
N ARG A 378 9.16 -11.68 -26.74
CA ARG A 378 9.43 -12.74 -27.73
C ARG A 378 8.18 -13.54 -28.02
N SER A 379 8.14 -14.13 -29.22
CA SER A 379 7.02 -14.94 -29.67
C SER A 379 6.69 -16.06 -28.66
N PRO A 380 5.39 -16.35 -28.39
CA PRO A 380 5.01 -17.30 -27.35
C PRO A 380 5.49 -18.75 -27.58
N ASP A 381 5.81 -19.14 -28.82
CA ASP A 381 6.34 -20.47 -29.15
C ASP A 381 7.67 -20.77 -28.43
N SER A 382 8.46 -19.73 -28.11
CA SER A 382 9.71 -19.85 -27.36
C SER A 382 9.55 -20.42 -25.95
N PHE A 383 8.33 -20.39 -25.40
CA PHE A 383 7.98 -20.97 -24.10
C PHE A 383 7.07 -22.19 -24.25
N VAL A 384 6.04 -22.08 -25.09
CA VAL A 384 5.00 -23.12 -25.22
C VAL A 384 5.55 -24.41 -25.83
N LEU A 385 6.43 -24.34 -26.84
CA LEU A 385 6.95 -25.55 -27.48
C LEU A 385 7.88 -26.33 -26.54
N PRO A 386 8.87 -25.71 -25.84
CA PRO A 386 9.65 -26.41 -24.82
C PRO A 386 8.79 -26.98 -23.69
N LEU A 387 7.74 -26.26 -23.26
CA LEU A 387 6.82 -26.73 -22.21
C LEU A 387 6.09 -28.01 -22.62
N ARG A 388 5.56 -28.06 -23.85
CA ARG A 388 4.91 -29.25 -24.40
C ARG A 388 5.90 -30.42 -24.55
N GLU A 389 7.13 -30.14 -24.96
CA GLU A 389 8.19 -31.13 -25.06
C GLU A 389 8.52 -31.75 -23.69
N LEU A 390 8.67 -30.92 -22.65
CA LEU A 390 8.90 -31.37 -21.27
C LEU A 390 7.81 -32.29 -20.76
N VAL A 391 6.53 -32.00 -21.05
CA VAL A 391 5.42 -32.88 -20.64
C VAL A 391 5.47 -34.20 -21.39
N LYS A 392 5.71 -34.16 -22.71
CA LYS A 392 5.77 -35.36 -23.56
C LYS A 392 6.89 -36.32 -23.16
N GLU A 393 8.05 -35.79 -22.74
CA GLU A 393 9.19 -36.60 -22.30
C GLU A 393 9.14 -37.00 -20.82
N GLY A 394 8.12 -36.55 -20.06
CA GLY A 394 7.98 -36.81 -18.64
C GLY A 394 8.85 -35.93 -17.73
N GLY A 395 9.47 -34.88 -18.27
CA GLY A 395 10.21 -33.87 -17.51
C GLY A 395 9.31 -32.94 -16.68
N LEU A 396 8.03 -32.82 -17.04
CA LEU A 396 6.97 -32.19 -16.25
C LEU A 396 5.72 -33.07 -16.29
N SER A 397 4.99 -33.19 -15.18
CA SER A 397 3.69 -33.85 -15.20
C SER A 397 2.61 -32.91 -15.74
N GLU A 398 1.61 -33.46 -16.43
CA GLU A 398 0.44 -32.68 -16.86
C GLU A 398 -0.33 -32.11 -15.66
N GLU A 399 -0.25 -32.75 -14.48
CA GLU A 399 -0.91 -32.23 -13.28
C GLU A 399 -0.29 -30.91 -12.79
N VAL A 400 1.02 -30.73 -12.93
CA VAL A 400 1.64 -29.42 -12.66
C VAL A 400 1.09 -28.36 -13.60
N ILE A 401 0.85 -28.70 -14.88
CA ILE A 401 0.20 -27.80 -15.84
C ILE A 401 -1.24 -27.48 -15.42
N ASN A 402 -2.00 -28.50 -15.01
CA ASN A 402 -3.37 -28.35 -14.52
C ASN A 402 -3.42 -27.37 -13.33
N ASP A 403 -2.51 -27.51 -12.37
CA ASP A 403 -2.39 -26.61 -11.22
C ASP A 403 -2.13 -25.16 -11.64
N ARG A 404 -1.23 -24.93 -12.60
CA ARG A 404 -0.94 -23.57 -13.07
C ARG A 404 -2.11 -22.97 -13.83
N VAL A 405 -2.78 -23.74 -14.68
CA VAL A 405 -3.93 -23.28 -15.48
C VAL A 405 -5.15 -23.02 -14.59
N ARG A 406 -5.37 -23.82 -13.54
CA ARG A 406 -6.46 -23.64 -12.58
C ARG A 406 -6.49 -22.24 -11.97
N ASP A 407 -5.34 -21.70 -11.59
CA ASP A 407 -5.25 -20.34 -11.04
C ASP A 407 -5.52 -19.24 -12.08
N ILE A 408 -5.09 -19.45 -13.32
CA ILE A 408 -5.34 -18.52 -14.44
C ILE A 408 -6.85 -18.46 -14.71
N LEU A 409 -7.49 -19.62 -14.81
CA LEU A 409 -8.94 -19.72 -14.99
C LEU A 409 -9.67 -19.10 -13.80
N ARG A 410 -9.21 -19.31 -12.56
CA ARG A 410 -9.80 -18.68 -11.38
C ARG A 410 -9.86 -17.16 -11.49
N VAL A 411 -8.75 -16.52 -11.87
CA VAL A 411 -8.71 -15.07 -12.04
C VAL A 411 -9.65 -14.63 -13.17
N LYS A 412 -9.62 -15.31 -14.34
CA LYS A 412 -10.51 -14.99 -15.47
C LYS A 412 -12.00 -15.11 -15.11
N PHE A 413 -12.39 -16.12 -14.34
CA PHE A 413 -13.77 -16.24 -13.84
C PHE A 413 -14.12 -15.12 -12.85
N LEU A 414 -13.23 -14.81 -11.89
CA LEU A 414 -13.48 -13.79 -10.86
C LEU A 414 -13.70 -12.40 -11.46
N ILE A 415 -12.91 -12.02 -12.48
CA ILE A 415 -13.06 -10.74 -13.18
C ILE A 415 -14.17 -10.74 -14.25
N GLY A 416 -14.99 -11.80 -14.27
CA GLY A 416 -16.19 -11.88 -15.09
C GLY A 416 -15.96 -12.09 -16.59
N LEU A 417 -14.75 -12.48 -17.03
CA LEU A 417 -14.46 -12.66 -18.46
C LEU A 417 -15.35 -13.69 -19.14
N PHE A 418 -15.75 -14.75 -18.44
CA PHE A 418 -16.66 -15.77 -18.97
C PHE A 418 -18.13 -15.32 -18.97
N ASP A 419 -18.48 -14.30 -18.20
CA ASP A 419 -19.88 -13.89 -18.05
C ASP A 419 -20.18 -12.63 -18.89
N ALA A 420 -19.20 -11.73 -19.00
CA ALA A 420 -19.23 -10.53 -19.84
C ALA A 420 -17.84 -10.30 -20.48
N PRO A 421 -17.52 -11.04 -21.58
CA PRO A 421 -16.20 -10.96 -22.23
C PRO A 421 -15.93 -9.64 -22.94
N TYR A 422 -16.95 -8.83 -23.22
CA TYR A 422 -16.85 -7.61 -24.04
C TYR A 422 -17.30 -6.35 -23.30
N GLN A 423 -16.75 -5.20 -23.71
CA GLN A 423 -17.35 -3.90 -23.41
C GLN A 423 -18.52 -3.63 -24.34
N THR A 424 -19.75 -3.66 -23.81
CA THR A 424 -20.96 -3.57 -24.64
C THR A 424 -21.39 -2.15 -24.97
N ASP A 425 -21.30 -1.21 -24.03
CA ASP A 425 -21.56 0.22 -24.27
C ASP A 425 -20.23 0.92 -24.57
N LEU A 426 -19.89 1.02 -25.85
CA LEU A 426 -18.64 1.62 -26.30
C LEU A 426 -18.64 3.14 -26.11
N ALA A 427 -19.82 3.77 -26.20
CA ALA A 427 -19.94 5.21 -25.98
C ALA A 427 -19.72 5.60 -24.51
N ASP A 428 -19.82 4.66 -23.56
CA ASP A 428 -19.48 4.88 -22.15
C ASP A 428 -17.98 5.07 -21.95
N ALA A 429 -17.14 4.40 -22.74
CA ALA A 429 -15.70 4.58 -22.66
C ALA A 429 -15.29 6.04 -22.96
N ASP A 430 -15.92 6.69 -23.94
CA ASP A 430 -15.69 8.11 -24.26
C ASP A 430 -16.20 9.08 -23.18
N ARG A 431 -17.15 8.64 -22.33
CA ARG A 431 -17.69 9.46 -21.22
C ARG A 431 -16.91 9.28 -19.93
N GLU A 432 -16.35 8.09 -19.72
CA GLU A 432 -15.73 7.71 -18.44
C GLU A 432 -14.23 8.01 -18.40
N VAL A 433 -13.51 7.74 -19.50
CA VAL A 433 -12.05 7.91 -19.55
C VAL A 433 -11.69 9.39 -19.54
N GLU A 434 -10.86 9.80 -18.59
CA GLU A 434 -10.36 11.18 -18.44
C GLU A 434 -11.48 12.22 -18.27
N LYS A 435 -12.58 11.84 -17.62
CA LYS A 435 -13.67 12.78 -17.30
C LYS A 435 -13.25 13.81 -16.24
N GLU A 436 -13.96 14.93 -16.21
CA GLU A 436 -13.67 16.07 -15.32
C GLU A 436 -13.60 15.68 -13.84
N GLU A 437 -14.49 14.79 -13.37
CA GLU A 437 -14.47 14.32 -11.99
C GLU A 437 -13.23 13.50 -11.65
N ASN A 438 -12.71 12.71 -12.59
CA ASN A 438 -11.48 11.94 -12.38
C ASN A 438 -10.26 12.89 -12.37
N GLU A 439 -10.23 13.87 -13.26
CA GLU A 439 -9.20 14.90 -13.32
C GLU A 439 -9.18 15.79 -12.05
N ALA A 440 -10.33 15.98 -11.40
CA ALA A 440 -10.41 16.65 -10.10
C ALA A 440 -9.72 15.84 -8.99
N ILE A 441 -9.85 14.51 -9.01
CA ILE A 441 -9.12 13.62 -8.09
C ILE A 441 -7.61 13.63 -8.41
N ALA A 442 -7.22 13.68 -9.69
CA ALA A 442 -5.82 13.84 -10.07
C ALA A 442 -5.23 15.15 -9.53
N LEU A 443 -5.95 16.27 -9.66
CA LEU A 443 -5.54 17.55 -9.08
C LEU A 443 -5.46 17.50 -7.55
N GLN A 444 -6.39 16.82 -6.88
CA GLN A 444 -6.33 16.60 -5.44
C GLN A 444 -5.06 15.81 -5.06
N ALA A 445 -4.74 14.74 -5.77
CA ALA A 445 -3.52 13.97 -5.55
C ALA A 445 -2.25 14.79 -5.78
N SER A 446 -2.21 15.64 -6.82
CA SER A 446 -1.09 16.56 -7.03
C SER A 446 -0.95 17.56 -5.87
N ARG A 447 -2.05 18.13 -5.36
CA ARG A 447 -2.02 19.07 -4.21
C ARG A 447 -1.60 18.38 -2.91
N GLU A 448 -2.15 17.21 -2.61
CA GLU A 448 -1.91 16.50 -1.35
C GLU A 448 -0.51 15.89 -1.24
N SER A 449 0.16 15.63 -2.37
CA SER A 449 1.50 15.01 -2.45
C SER A 449 2.66 15.99 -2.33
N ILE A 450 2.44 17.28 -2.59
CA ILE A 450 3.49 18.30 -2.52
C ILE A 450 3.84 18.58 -1.05
N VAL A 451 5.13 18.56 -0.75
CA VAL A 451 5.68 18.74 0.61
C VAL A 451 6.36 20.09 0.71
N LEU A 452 5.94 20.90 1.70
CA LEU A 452 6.66 22.12 2.06
C LEU A 452 7.85 21.75 2.95
N LEU A 453 9.06 21.78 2.40
CA LEU A 453 10.26 21.42 3.14
C LEU A 453 10.78 22.56 4.01
N LYS A 454 10.67 23.79 3.50
CA LYS A 454 11.15 24.99 4.19
C LYS A 454 10.32 26.21 3.83
N ASN A 455 10.06 27.09 4.79
CA ASN A 455 9.37 28.37 4.57
C ASN A 455 9.84 29.46 5.56
N ALA A 456 11.08 29.91 5.41
CA ALA A 456 11.67 30.92 6.28
C ALA A 456 11.02 32.30 6.06
N GLY A 457 10.70 32.98 7.16
CA GLY A 457 10.09 34.32 7.13
C GLY A 457 8.66 34.35 6.57
N GLU A 458 7.98 33.20 6.53
CA GLU A 458 6.62 33.07 5.97
C GLU A 458 6.54 33.60 4.53
N LEU A 459 7.59 33.36 3.71
CA LEU A 459 7.65 33.81 2.32
C LEU A 459 6.47 33.27 1.50
N LEU A 460 6.12 32.00 1.69
CA LEU A 460 4.92 31.40 1.12
C LEU A 460 3.75 31.43 2.11
N PRO A 461 2.50 31.61 1.64
CA PRO A 461 2.14 31.85 0.23
C PRO A 461 2.45 33.29 -0.24
N LEU A 462 2.74 33.43 -1.53
CA LEU A 462 2.91 34.72 -2.19
C LEU A 462 1.57 35.47 -2.26
N ASP A 463 1.59 36.76 -1.94
CA ASP A 463 0.41 37.61 -2.09
C ASP A 463 0.26 38.09 -3.55
N ILE A 464 -0.69 37.47 -4.25
CA ILE A 464 -1.01 37.75 -5.65
C ILE A 464 -1.39 39.21 -5.91
N ASN A 465 -1.79 39.97 -4.88
CA ASN A 465 -2.16 41.38 -5.05
C ASN A 465 -0.94 42.31 -4.99
N SER A 466 0.12 41.92 -4.28
CA SER A 466 1.33 42.74 -4.11
C SER A 466 2.49 42.29 -5.00
N THR A 467 2.60 41.01 -5.35
CA THR A 467 3.57 40.50 -6.34
C THR A 467 3.18 40.95 -7.75
N LYS A 468 3.96 41.83 -8.37
CA LYS A 468 3.71 42.38 -9.71
C LYS A 468 4.58 41.76 -10.79
N LYS A 469 5.73 41.22 -10.43
CA LYS A 469 6.64 40.59 -11.38
C LYS A 469 7.30 39.35 -10.79
N ILE A 470 7.24 38.25 -11.52
CA ILE A 470 7.74 36.94 -11.09
C ILE A 470 8.75 36.45 -12.12
N ALA A 471 9.98 36.17 -11.69
CA ALA A 471 10.94 35.47 -12.52
C ALA A 471 10.73 33.96 -12.35
N VAL A 472 10.58 33.22 -13.45
CA VAL A 472 10.47 31.76 -13.46
C VAL A 472 11.63 31.20 -14.27
N CYS A 473 12.42 30.30 -13.68
CA CYS A 473 13.50 29.64 -14.40
C CYS A 473 13.78 28.22 -13.90
N GLY A 474 14.69 27.53 -14.60
CA GLY A 474 15.09 26.16 -14.30
C GLY A 474 14.60 25.17 -15.37
N PRO A 475 15.29 24.03 -15.54
CA PRO A 475 15.02 23.08 -16.61
C PRO A 475 13.62 22.46 -16.50
N ASN A 476 13.03 22.41 -15.31
CA ASN A 476 11.73 21.79 -15.05
C ASN A 476 10.57 22.79 -14.99
N ALA A 477 10.81 24.08 -15.28
CA ALA A 477 9.76 25.11 -15.18
C ALA A 477 8.68 24.95 -16.26
N ASN A 478 9.07 24.61 -17.48
CA ASN A 478 8.17 24.40 -18.62
C ASN A 478 8.38 22.99 -19.23
N GLU A 479 8.44 21.99 -18.36
CA GLU A 479 8.67 20.59 -18.72
C GLU A 479 7.40 19.77 -18.46
N GLU A 480 7.08 18.86 -19.38
CA GLU A 480 5.90 17.99 -19.32
C GLU A 480 6.29 16.51 -19.15
N GLY A 481 7.52 16.15 -19.55
CA GLY A 481 7.96 14.78 -19.72
C GLY A 481 7.92 13.94 -18.44
N TYR A 482 7.89 14.54 -17.25
CA TYR A 482 7.71 13.79 -16.00
C TYR A 482 6.32 13.15 -15.85
N ALA A 483 5.30 13.69 -16.52
CA ALA A 483 3.93 13.16 -16.48
C ALA A 483 3.69 12.13 -17.60
N LEU A 484 4.42 12.23 -18.72
CA LEU A 484 4.21 11.44 -19.95
C LEU A 484 5.24 10.30 -20.13
N THR A 485 5.81 9.78 -19.05
CA THR A 485 6.72 8.62 -19.12
C THR A 485 5.92 7.31 -19.22
N HIS A 486 6.57 6.21 -19.61
CA HIS A 486 6.03 4.84 -19.53
C HIS A 486 5.43 4.52 -18.14
N TYR A 487 4.57 3.51 -18.07
CA TYR A 487 3.82 3.08 -16.87
C TYR A 487 2.63 3.98 -16.50
N GLY A 488 2.15 4.82 -17.43
CA GLY A 488 1.03 5.73 -17.23
C GLY A 488 0.49 6.31 -18.55
N PRO A 489 -0.52 7.20 -18.51
CA PRO A 489 -1.11 7.78 -19.70
C PRO A 489 -0.11 8.57 -20.56
N LEU A 490 -0.19 8.42 -21.89
CA LEU A 490 0.88 8.83 -22.81
C LEU A 490 0.67 10.18 -23.51
N ALA A 491 -0.58 10.58 -23.78
CA ALA A 491 -0.93 11.72 -24.63
C ALA A 491 -2.02 12.60 -24.00
N VAL A 492 -1.87 12.89 -22.71
CA VAL A 492 -2.75 13.80 -21.94
C VAL A 492 -2.24 15.24 -21.98
N GLU A 493 -3.12 16.20 -21.72
CA GLU A 493 -2.72 17.59 -21.52
C GLU A 493 -2.05 17.76 -20.15
N VAL A 494 -0.83 18.32 -20.15
CA VAL A 494 -0.05 18.57 -18.93
C VAL A 494 0.04 20.06 -18.70
N THR A 495 -0.32 20.52 -17.51
CA THR A 495 -0.07 21.90 -17.09
C THR A 495 1.31 21.99 -16.45
N THR A 496 2.25 22.65 -17.13
CA THR A 496 3.59 22.90 -16.58
C THR A 496 3.56 23.91 -15.43
N VAL A 497 4.65 24.00 -14.66
CA VAL A 497 4.76 24.98 -13.56
C VAL A 497 4.65 26.41 -14.08
N LEU A 498 5.28 26.70 -15.22
CA LEU A 498 5.22 28.00 -15.87
C LEU A 498 3.78 28.35 -16.26
N GLU A 499 3.09 27.44 -16.95
CA GLU A 499 1.69 27.66 -17.36
C GLU A 499 0.78 27.84 -16.16
N GLY A 500 0.89 27.01 -15.13
CA GLY A 500 0.11 27.14 -13.90
C GLY A 500 0.28 28.52 -13.25
N ILE A 501 1.51 29.03 -13.16
CA ILE A 501 1.79 30.38 -12.63
C ILE A 501 1.21 31.46 -13.55
N GLN A 502 1.39 31.33 -14.87
CA GLN A 502 0.88 32.31 -15.86
C GLN A 502 -0.65 32.40 -15.83
N GLU A 503 -1.34 31.26 -15.77
CA GLU A 503 -2.79 31.17 -15.67
C GLU A 503 -3.29 31.82 -14.38
N LYS A 504 -2.65 31.46 -13.25
CA LYS A 504 -3.02 31.97 -11.92
C LYS A 504 -2.87 33.49 -11.81
N THR A 505 -1.82 34.03 -12.42
CA THR A 505 -1.43 35.45 -12.31
C THR A 505 -1.89 36.30 -13.49
N LYS A 506 -2.66 35.74 -14.43
CA LYS A 506 -3.12 36.42 -15.64
C LYS A 506 -3.75 37.78 -15.34
N GLY A 507 -3.15 38.84 -15.90
CA GLY A 507 -3.61 40.23 -15.71
C GLY A 507 -3.29 40.84 -14.34
N LYS A 508 -2.59 40.13 -13.46
CA LYS A 508 -2.21 40.57 -12.10
C LYS A 508 -0.69 40.75 -11.93
N ALA A 509 0.11 39.89 -12.54
CA ALA A 509 1.57 39.95 -12.53
C ALA A 509 2.17 39.67 -13.92
N GLU A 510 3.37 40.20 -14.17
CA GLU A 510 4.20 39.87 -15.33
C GLU A 510 5.10 38.67 -14.99
N VAL A 511 5.07 37.63 -15.83
CA VAL A 511 5.91 36.44 -15.66
C VAL A 511 7.09 36.51 -16.64
N LEU A 512 8.30 36.60 -16.10
CA LEU A 512 9.55 36.61 -16.87
C LEU A 512 10.16 35.21 -16.87
N TYR A 513 10.10 34.53 -18.02
CA TYR A 513 10.61 33.17 -18.15
C TYR A 513 11.96 33.12 -18.88
N THR A 514 12.86 32.28 -18.38
CA THR A 514 13.96 31.71 -19.15
C THR A 514 14.30 30.32 -18.62
N LYS A 515 14.84 29.43 -19.44
CA LYS A 515 15.20 28.07 -18.98
C LYS A 515 16.37 28.12 -17.99
N GLY A 516 17.39 28.92 -18.27
CA GLY A 516 18.56 29.14 -17.42
C GLY A 516 19.62 28.04 -17.51
N CYS A 517 19.23 26.77 -17.51
CA CYS A 517 20.12 25.64 -17.83
C CYS A 517 19.35 24.41 -18.32
N ASP A 518 20.06 23.44 -18.91
CA ASP A 518 19.51 22.13 -19.22
C ASP A 518 19.50 21.21 -17.99
N LEU A 519 18.66 20.16 -18.03
CA LEU A 519 18.50 19.20 -16.93
C LEU A 519 19.83 18.52 -16.56
N VAL A 520 20.64 18.19 -17.57
CA VAL A 520 21.99 17.65 -17.44
C VAL A 520 22.88 18.32 -18.49
N ASP A 521 24.18 18.41 -18.23
CA ASP A 521 25.13 19.02 -19.16
C ASP A 521 25.66 18.03 -20.21
N ALA A 522 26.53 18.52 -21.09
CA ALA A 522 27.07 17.76 -22.21
C ALA A 522 27.97 16.57 -21.80
N HIS A 523 28.54 16.58 -20.58
CA HIS A 523 29.43 15.54 -20.05
C HIS A 523 28.69 14.51 -19.20
N TRP A 524 27.36 14.58 -19.10
CA TRP A 524 26.56 13.61 -18.36
C TRP A 524 26.79 12.17 -18.87
N PRO A 525 26.99 11.15 -17.99
CA PRO A 525 26.90 11.21 -16.52
C PRO A 525 28.23 11.45 -15.79
N GLU A 526 29.35 11.68 -16.48
CA GLU A 526 30.66 11.89 -15.84
C GLU A 526 30.69 13.17 -15.00
N SER A 527 29.87 14.16 -15.37
CA SER A 527 29.69 15.37 -14.57
C SER A 527 29.04 15.16 -13.20
N GLU A 528 28.58 13.94 -12.85
CA GLU A 528 28.19 13.61 -11.48
C GLU A 528 29.39 13.53 -10.51
N ILE A 529 30.59 13.30 -11.04
CA ILE A 529 31.79 13.06 -10.25
C ILE A 529 32.90 14.09 -10.51
N ILE A 530 32.89 14.76 -11.67
CA ILE A 530 33.90 15.73 -12.08
C ILE A 530 33.21 17.04 -12.48
N ASP A 531 33.63 18.15 -11.87
CA ASP A 531 33.17 19.47 -12.27
C ASP A 531 33.84 19.92 -13.58
N TYR A 532 33.02 20.29 -14.55
CA TYR A 532 33.44 20.92 -15.80
C TYR A 532 33.16 22.42 -15.77
N PRO A 533 34.03 23.30 -16.31
CA PRO A 533 33.72 24.72 -16.47
C PRO A 533 32.42 24.94 -17.26
N LEU A 534 31.71 26.03 -16.98
CA LEU A 534 30.57 26.46 -17.81
C LEU A 534 31.07 26.85 -19.20
N THR A 535 30.31 26.51 -20.23
CA THR A 535 30.51 27.10 -21.56
C THR A 535 29.98 28.54 -21.59
N ASP A 536 30.41 29.32 -22.59
CA ASP A 536 29.90 30.69 -22.76
C ASP A 536 28.37 30.72 -22.94
N ASP A 537 27.79 29.74 -23.64
CA ASP A 537 26.35 29.61 -23.83
C ASP A 537 25.62 29.25 -22.52
N GLU A 538 26.18 28.30 -21.73
CA GLU A 538 25.64 27.96 -20.41
C GLU A 538 25.66 29.18 -19.48
N GLN A 539 26.76 29.96 -19.49
CA GLN A 539 26.87 31.18 -18.69
C GLN A 539 25.87 32.26 -19.15
N ALA A 540 25.72 32.48 -20.45
CA ALA A 540 24.80 33.46 -20.99
C ALA A 540 23.32 33.17 -20.62
N GLU A 541 22.92 31.89 -20.62
CA GLU A 541 21.57 31.51 -20.19
C GLU A 541 21.34 31.71 -18.67
N ILE A 542 22.36 31.44 -17.84
CA ILE A 542 22.31 31.76 -16.41
C ILE A 542 22.22 33.28 -16.19
N ASP A 543 23.02 34.08 -16.92
CA ASP A 543 23.02 35.55 -16.79
C ASP A 543 21.66 36.15 -17.17
N LYS A 544 20.98 35.59 -18.17
CA LYS A 544 19.63 35.98 -18.54
C LYS A 544 18.62 35.68 -17.42
N ALA A 545 18.78 34.56 -16.73
CA ALA A 545 17.94 34.22 -15.57
C ALA A 545 18.17 35.17 -14.39
N VAL A 546 19.43 35.55 -14.15
CA VAL A 546 19.83 36.55 -13.15
C VAL A 546 19.22 37.91 -13.46
N GLU A 547 19.22 38.34 -14.72
CA GLU A 547 18.63 39.62 -15.13
C GLU A 547 17.12 39.64 -14.91
N ASN A 548 16.41 38.57 -15.29
CA ASN A 548 14.99 38.42 -15.00
C ASN A 548 14.71 38.49 -13.49
N ALA A 549 15.51 37.80 -12.67
CA ALA A 549 15.36 37.81 -11.21
C ALA A 549 15.56 39.21 -10.61
N ARG A 550 16.57 39.97 -11.05
CA ARG A 550 16.81 41.35 -10.57
C ARG A 550 15.61 42.27 -10.80
N GLN A 551 14.90 42.07 -11.90
CA GLN A 551 13.71 42.84 -12.24
C GLN A 551 12.45 42.39 -11.48
N ALA A 552 12.40 41.15 -11.01
CA ALA A 552 11.24 40.57 -10.34
C ALA A 552 11.16 40.90 -8.85
N ASP A 553 9.96 40.71 -8.27
CA ASP A 553 9.71 40.79 -6.84
C ASP A 553 10.14 39.49 -6.13
N VAL A 554 10.02 38.37 -6.84
CA VAL A 554 10.37 37.01 -6.40
C VAL A 554 10.83 36.17 -7.59
N ALA A 555 11.77 35.26 -7.33
CA ALA A 555 12.20 34.24 -8.29
C ALA A 555 11.69 32.85 -7.89
N VAL A 556 11.01 32.16 -8.80
CA VAL A 556 10.61 30.76 -8.70
C VAL A 556 11.56 29.94 -9.55
N VAL A 557 12.39 29.10 -8.92
CA VAL A 557 13.41 28.29 -9.57
C VAL A 557 12.98 26.83 -9.50
N VAL A 558 12.79 26.18 -10.65
CA VAL A 558 12.24 24.82 -10.76
C VAL A 558 13.33 23.85 -11.22
N LEU A 559 13.85 23.07 -10.29
CA LEU A 559 15.01 22.19 -10.46
C LEU A 559 14.63 20.73 -10.18
N GLY A 560 15.61 19.82 -10.25
CA GLY A 560 15.48 18.43 -9.83
C GLY A 560 16.02 17.45 -10.87
N GLY A 561 15.18 16.45 -11.20
CA GLY A 561 15.49 15.38 -12.14
C GLY A 561 14.45 15.27 -13.25
N GLY A 562 14.52 14.20 -14.03
CA GLY A 562 13.59 13.93 -15.14
C GLY A 562 13.84 12.56 -15.74
N GLN A 563 13.23 12.28 -16.89
CA GLN A 563 13.38 11.00 -17.59
C GLN A 563 14.83 10.60 -17.89
N ARG A 564 15.79 11.53 -17.95
CA ARG A 564 17.21 11.19 -18.15
C ARG A 564 17.92 10.72 -16.89
N THR A 565 17.41 11.08 -15.72
CA THR A 565 18.09 10.87 -14.44
C THR A 565 17.36 9.89 -13.53
N CYS A 566 16.06 9.66 -13.72
CA CYS A 566 15.24 8.72 -12.95
C CYS A 566 14.38 7.83 -13.87
N GLY A 567 14.03 6.66 -13.36
CA GLY A 567 13.29 5.60 -14.04
C GLY A 567 14.08 4.31 -14.18
N GLU A 568 13.45 3.30 -14.76
CA GLU A 568 14.07 2.00 -14.97
C GLU A 568 15.41 2.07 -15.72
N ASN A 569 16.41 1.36 -15.18
CA ASN A 569 17.80 1.34 -15.66
C ASN A 569 18.55 2.67 -15.54
N LYS A 570 18.10 3.59 -14.67
CA LYS A 570 18.68 4.94 -14.50
C LYS A 570 19.11 5.21 -13.06
N SER A 571 19.82 4.25 -12.48
CA SER A 571 20.43 4.41 -11.17
C SER A 571 21.57 5.41 -11.20
N ARG A 572 21.73 6.19 -10.13
CA ARG A 572 22.70 7.31 -10.08
C ARG A 572 23.90 7.02 -9.19
N THR A 573 25.01 7.69 -9.46
CA THR A 573 26.21 7.65 -8.62
C THR A 573 26.25 8.78 -7.59
N SER A 574 25.45 9.82 -7.77
CA SER A 574 25.24 10.92 -6.83
C SER A 574 23.75 11.16 -6.53
N LEU A 575 23.47 11.83 -5.41
CA LEU A 575 22.14 12.38 -5.07
C LEU A 575 22.06 13.90 -5.26
N ASP A 576 23.13 14.54 -5.71
CA ASP A 576 23.14 15.99 -5.93
C ASP A 576 22.30 16.38 -7.15
N LEU A 577 21.98 17.67 -7.26
CA LEU A 577 21.32 18.24 -8.44
C LEU A 577 22.22 18.02 -9.67
N PRO A 578 21.71 17.41 -10.76
CA PRO A 578 22.52 17.12 -11.93
C PRO A 578 22.77 18.36 -12.80
N GLY A 579 23.84 18.33 -13.59
CA GLY A 579 24.16 19.39 -14.55
C GLY A 579 24.51 20.72 -13.89
N ARG A 580 23.98 21.82 -14.43
CA ARG A 580 24.29 23.20 -14.01
C ARG A 580 23.29 23.81 -13.03
N GLN A 581 22.41 22.98 -12.49
CA GLN A 581 21.25 23.43 -11.73
C GLN A 581 21.63 24.13 -10.41
N LEU A 582 22.68 23.64 -9.72
CA LEU A 582 23.16 24.29 -8.49
C LEU A 582 23.79 25.67 -8.79
N GLN A 583 24.56 25.78 -9.88
CA GLN A 583 25.17 27.04 -10.32
C GLN A 583 24.09 28.08 -10.68
N LEU A 584 23.05 27.66 -11.39
CA LEU A 584 21.88 28.51 -11.65
C LEU A 584 21.26 29.01 -10.34
N LEU A 585 20.96 28.11 -9.40
CA LEU A 585 20.35 28.48 -8.11
C LEU A 585 21.23 29.46 -7.32
N GLN A 586 22.53 29.22 -7.27
CA GLN A 586 23.52 30.10 -6.63
C GLN A 586 23.53 31.49 -7.25
N ALA A 587 23.53 31.58 -8.58
CA ALA A 587 23.51 32.84 -9.30
C ALA A 587 22.22 33.64 -9.04
N ILE A 588 21.06 32.98 -9.03
CA ILE A 588 19.77 33.62 -8.70
C ILE A 588 19.74 34.09 -7.24
N GLN A 589 20.15 33.24 -6.29
CA GLN A 589 20.18 33.59 -4.86
C GLN A 589 21.10 34.79 -4.59
N ALA A 590 22.22 34.90 -5.31
CA ALA A 590 23.17 36.01 -5.19
C ALA A 590 22.58 37.38 -5.62
N THR A 591 21.43 37.42 -6.30
CA THR A 591 20.73 38.69 -6.61
C THR A 591 20.15 39.38 -5.37
N GLY A 592 20.00 38.66 -4.26
CA GLY A 592 19.37 39.14 -3.04
C GLY A 592 17.84 39.18 -3.08
N LYS A 593 17.23 38.70 -4.17
CA LYS A 593 15.77 38.59 -4.30
C LYS A 593 15.24 37.38 -3.52
N PRO A 594 14.00 37.42 -3.02
CA PRO A 594 13.35 36.23 -2.48
C PRO A 594 13.33 35.10 -3.52
N VAL A 595 13.75 33.90 -3.12
CA VAL A 595 13.79 32.72 -3.98
C VAL A 595 12.90 31.63 -3.41
N VAL A 596 12.01 31.10 -4.24
CA VAL A 596 11.27 29.86 -3.99
C VAL A 596 11.86 28.77 -4.88
N LEU A 597 12.38 27.71 -4.28
CA LEU A 597 12.83 26.52 -5.00
C LEU A 597 11.69 25.50 -5.06
N ILE A 598 11.39 25.01 -6.25
CA ILE A 598 10.51 23.87 -6.49
C ILE A 598 11.36 22.72 -7.03
N LEU A 599 11.24 21.54 -6.43
CA LEU A 599 11.91 20.33 -6.85
C LEU A 599 10.93 19.38 -7.53
N ILE A 600 11.26 18.96 -8.76
CA ILE A 600 10.54 17.95 -9.52
C ILE A 600 11.52 16.81 -9.81
N ASN A 601 11.37 15.66 -9.14
CA ASN A 601 12.28 14.52 -9.23
C ASN A 601 11.64 13.20 -8.77
N GLY A 602 12.18 12.07 -9.22
CA GLY A 602 11.69 10.73 -8.83
C GLY A 602 12.40 10.09 -7.62
N ARG A 603 13.29 10.80 -6.94
CA ARG A 603 14.05 10.28 -5.78
C ARG A 603 14.53 11.42 -4.88
N PRO A 604 14.80 11.19 -3.58
CA PRO A 604 15.31 12.24 -2.71
C PRO A 604 16.68 12.74 -3.18
N LEU A 605 16.87 14.05 -3.16
CA LEU A 605 18.11 14.73 -3.57
C LEU A 605 18.85 15.34 -2.36
N SER A 606 20.19 15.39 -2.43
CA SER A 606 21.05 15.97 -1.40
C SER A 606 21.22 17.48 -1.58
N ILE A 607 20.15 18.24 -1.34
CA ILE A 607 20.05 19.70 -1.60
C ILE A 607 20.66 20.61 -0.50
N ASN A 608 21.75 20.19 0.14
CA ASN A 608 22.31 20.84 1.35
C ASN A 608 22.55 22.35 1.19
N TRP A 609 23.04 22.78 0.01
CA TRP A 609 23.26 24.19 -0.26
C TRP A 609 21.94 24.96 -0.32
N ALA A 610 20.93 24.41 -1.00
CA ALA A 610 19.62 25.03 -1.10
C ALA A 610 18.95 25.14 0.27
N ASP A 611 18.97 24.07 1.07
CA ASP A 611 18.44 24.07 2.44
C ASP A 611 19.10 25.17 3.29
N LYS A 612 20.41 25.40 3.13
CA LYS A 612 21.10 26.45 3.88
C LYS A 612 20.72 27.87 3.43
N PHE A 613 20.61 28.12 2.13
CA PHE A 613 20.63 29.48 1.57
C PHE A 613 19.32 29.96 0.93
N VAL A 614 18.38 29.06 0.63
CA VAL A 614 17.08 29.40 0.03
C VAL A 614 16.01 29.49 1.12
N PRO A 615 15.13 30.52 1.11
CA PRO A 615 14.14 30.70 2.17
C PRO A 615 12.95 29.74 2.05
N ALA A 616 12.48 29.40 0.85
CA ALA A 616 11.35 28.49 0.66
C ALA A 616 11.66 27.35 -0.31
N ILE A 617 11.29 26.12 0.06
CA ILE A 617 11.54 24.90 -0.73
C ILE A 617 10.28 24.04 -0.74
N LEU A 618 9.79 23.72 -1.93
CA LEU A 618 8.71 22.76 -2.20
C LEU A 618 9.29 21.52 -2.89
N GLU A 619 8.92 20.34 -2.41
CA GLU A 619 9.18 19.06 -3.08
C GLU A 619 7.88 18.57 -3.73
N ALA A 620 7.89 18.44 -5.05
CA ALA A 620 6.73 18.10 -5.86
C ALA A 620 6.80 16.71 -6.49
N TRP A 621 7.93 16.00 -6.35
CA TRP A 621 8.16 14.70 -6.96
C TRP A 621 7.90 14.73 -8.48
N TYR A 622 7.24 13.72 -9.03
CA TYR A 622 6.61 13.79 -10.33
C TYR A 622 5.08 13.92 -10.12
N PRO A 623 4.54 15.15 -10.18
CA PRO A 623 3.21 15.47 -9.65
C PRO A 623 2.04 15.13 -10.59
N GLY A 624 2.28 14.44 -11.71
CA GLY A 624 1.25 14.14 -12.72
C GLY A 624 0.84 15.36 -13.56
N SER A 625 -0.15 15.18 -14.43
CA SER A 625 -0.56 16.19 -15.43
C SER A 625 -1.09 17.50 -14.84
N LYS A 626 -1.63 17.45 -13.60
CA LYS A 626 -2.15 18.62 -12.87
C LYS A 626 -1.12 19.30 -11.96
N GLY A 627 0.15 18.88 -12.04
CA GLY A 627 1.21 19.36 -11.16
C GLY A 627 1.44 20.87 -11.18
N GLY A 628 1.42 21.50 -12.37
CA GLY A 628 1.57 22.95 -12.50
C GLY A 628 0.45 23.74 -11.83
N THR A 629 -0.80 23.29 -12.00
CA THR A 629 -1.97 23.89 -11.32
C THR A 629 -1.85 23.74 -9.81
N ALA A 630 -1.51 22.54 -9.31
CA ALA A 630 -1.34 22.29 -7.88
C ALA A 630 -0.25 23.16 -7.26
N LEU A 631 0.90 23.30 -7.94
CA LEU A 631 1.99 24.17 -7.50
C LEU A 631 1.58 25.64 -7.48
N ALA A 632 0.83 26.11 -8.48
CA ALA A 632 0.31 27.47 -8.49
C ALA A 632 -0.65 27.72 -7.32
N ASP A 633 -1.57 26.80 -7.02
CA ASP A 633 -2.47 26.93 -5.88
C ASP A 633 -1.73 26.98 -4.53
N ILE A 634 -0.63 26.22 -4.40
CA ILE A 634 0.23 26.25 -3.21
C ILE A 634 1.01 27.56 -3.12
N LEU A 635 1.63 27.99 -4.23
CA LEU A 635 2.43 29.21 -4.27
C LEU A 635 1.63 30.44 -3.84
N PHE A 636 0.35 30.52 -4.23
CA PHE A 636 -0.52 31.65 -3.93
C PHE A 636 -1.52 31.41 -2.79
N GLY A 637 -1.46 30.23 -2.16
CA GLY A 637 -2.17 29.94 -0.91
C GLY A 637 -3.65 29.60 -1.04
N ASP A 638 -4.11 29.25 -2.24
CA ASP A 638 -5.43 28.64 -2.45
C ASP A 638 -5.48 27.21 -1.93
N TYR A 639 -4.32 26.56 -1.84
CA TYR A 639 -4.14 25.30 -1.14
C TYR A 639 -3.03 25.42 -0.11
N ASN A 640 -3.29 24.94 1.12
CA ASN A 640 -2.29 24.84 2.17
C ASN A 640 -1.61 23.47 2.08
N PRO A 641 -0.30 23.38 1.78
CA PRO A 641 0.38 22.10 1.64
C PRO A 641 0.33 21.31 2.95
N GLY A 642 0.02 20.02 2.82
CA GLY A 642 -0.07 19.07 3.94
C GLY A 642 0.57 17.71 3.64
N GLY A 643 1.27 17.57 2.52
CA GLY A 643 2.04 16.37 2.20
C GLY A 643 3.18 16.17 3.20
N LYS A 644 3.54 14.91 3.47
CA LYS A 644 4.65 14.53 4.35
C LYS A 644 5.58 13.54 3.66
N LEU A 645 6.87 13.67 3.89
CA LEU A 645 7.91 12.78 3.37
C LEU A 645 7.64 11.32 3.71
N THR A 646 7.62 10.44 2.71
CA THR A 646 7.58 8.97 2.92
C THR A 646 8.95 8.32 2.82
N VAL A 647 9.99 9.14 2.62
CA VAL A 647 11.38 8.75 2.41
C VAL A 647 12.31 9.72 3.13
N THR A 648 13.41 9.22 3.68
CA THR A 648 14.42 10.05 4.35
C THR A 648 15.33 10.68 3.31
N PHE A 649 15.61 11.99 3.44
CA PHE A 649 16.56 12.70 2.60
C PHE A 649 17.95 12.63 3.24
N PRO A 650 18.92 11.93 2.63
CA PRO A 650 20.30 11.98 3.09
C PRO A 650 20.98 13.29 2.67
N LYS A 651 21.96 13.72 3.47
CA LYS A 651 22.86 14.83 3.17
C LYS A 651 23.91 14.47 2.13
N THR A 652 24.21 13.19 1.93
CA THR A 652 25.13 12.74 0.89
C THR A 652 24.89 11.27 0.55
N VAL A 653 25.19 10.89 -0.69
CA VAL A 653 25.19 9.49 -1.15
C VAL A 653 26.03 8.57 -0.24
N GLY A 654 27.08 9.11 0.40
CA GLY A 654 27.95 8.36 1.32
C GLY A 654 27.27 7.91 2.63
N GLN A 655 26.06 8.37 2.93
CA GLN A 655 25.28 7.89 4.08
C GLN A 655 24.52 6.58 3.77
N ILE A 656 24.32 6.23 2.49
CA ILE A 656 23.46 5.12 2.08
C ILE A 656 24.12 3.76 2.44
N PRO A 657 23.38 2.80 3.03
CA PRO A 657 21.93 2.85 3.32
C PRO A 657 21.56 3.79 4.48
N PHE A 658 20.61 4.69 4.22
CA PHE A 658 20.12 5.69 5.18
C PHE A 658 18.61 5.84 5.04
N ASN A 659 17.85 5.24 5.95
CA ASN A 659 16.40 5.06 5.79
C ASN A 659 15.72 4.84 7.14
N PHE A 660 14.40 5.08 7.17
CA PHE A 660 13.47 4.65 8.19
C PHE A 660 12.77 3.34 7.75
N PRO A 661 12.44 2.41 8.67
CA PRO A 661 12.95 2.34 10.03
C PRO A 661 14.44 1.93 10.05
N CYS A 662 15.13 2.22 11.14
CA CYS A 662 16.53 1.87 11.38
C CYS A 662 16.71 1.22 12.76
N LYS A 663 17.80 0.46 12.92
CA LYS A 663 18.11 -0.20 14.20
C LYS A 663 18.76 0.81 15.15
N PRO A 664 18.60 0.65 16.48
CA PRO A 664 19.29 1.49 17.45
C PRO A 664 20.79 1.57 17.13
N SER A 665 21.33 2.79 17.17
CA SER A 665 22.74 3.08 16.91
C SER A 665 23.25 2.78 15.49
N SER A 666 22.42 2.35 14.53
CA SER A 666 22.90 2.07 13.16
C SER A 666 23.23 3.33 12.36
N GLN A 667 22.79 4.50 12.83
CA GLN A 667 22.96 5.80 12.17
C GLN A 667 23.67 6.84 13.05
N ILE A 668 24.27 6.44 14.18
CA ILE A 668 24.98 7.35 15.09
C ILE A 668 26.51 7.33 14.88
N ASP A 669 27.18 8.35 15.40
CA ASP A 669 28.62 8.59 15.23
C ASP A 669 29.56 7.83 16.17
N GLY A 670 30.78 7.59 15.66
CA GLY A 670 31.97 7.29 16.46
C GLY A 670 32.78 8.52 16.90
N GLY A 671 32.65 9.68 16.23
CA GLY A 671 33.35 10.93 16.54
C GLY A 671 32.40 12.14 16.56
N LYS A 672 32.57 13.08 17.49
CA LYS A 672 31.60 14.17 17.76
C LYS A 672 32.13 15.57 17.48
N ASN A 673 33.44 15.71 17.21
CA ASN A 673 34.07 17.00 17.04
C ASN A 673 34.33 17.24 15.55
N PRO A 674 33.65 18.20 14.89
CA PRO A 674 33.94 18.60 13.51
C PRO A 674 35.17 19.50 13.42
N GLY A 675 35.64 19.73 12.19
CA GLY A 675 36.69 20.70 11.87
C GLY A 675 38.09 20.10 11.68
N PRO A 676 39.11 20.92 11.36
CA PRO A 676 40.44 20.45 10.95
C PRO A 676 41.20 19.61 11.99
N THR A 677 40.86 19.77 13.27
CA THR A 677 41.42 19.03 14.40
C THR A 677 40.41 18.09 15.07
N GLY A 678 39.24 17.95 14.45
CA GLY A 678 38.16 17.10 14.90
C GLY A 678 38.41 15.62 14.62
N ASN A 679 37.57 14.76 15.19
CA ASN A 679 37.60 13.30 14.97
C ASN A 679 36.37 12.80 14.20
N MET A 680 35.58 13.71 13.63
CA MET A 680 34.42 13.40 12.80
C MET A 680 34.82 13.38 11.32
N SER A 681 34.73 12.22 10.67
CA SER A 681 35.12 12.02 9.26
C SER A 681 33.94 11.86 8.30
N ARG A 682 32.70 11.96 8.78
CA ARG A 682 31.48 11.92 7.97
C ARG A 682 30.46 12.93 8.46
N ILE A 683 29.47 13.23 7.62
CA ILE A 683 28.31 14.06 7.98
C ILE A 683 27.18 13.15 8.48
N ASN A 684 26.43 13.62 9.48
CA ASN A 684 25.40 12.84 10.17
C ASN A 684 24.04 13.53 10.21
N GLY A 685 23.03 12.72 10.54
CA GLY A 685 21.62 13.12 10.53
C GLY A 685 21.05 13.20 9.12
N ALA A 686 19.72 13.15 9.05
CA ALA A 686 18.97 13.41 7.83
C ALA A 686 19.06 14.90 7.44
N LEU A 687 18.91 15.18 6.15
CA LEU A 687 18.57 16.52 5.68
C LEU A 687 17.09 16.79 6.00
N TYR A 688 16.22 15.83 5.70
CA TYR A 688 14.82 15.80 6.14
C TYR A 688 14.44 14.36 6.53
N PRO A 689 13.88 14.14 7.72
CA PRO A 689 13.55 12.79 8.19
C PRO A 689 12.24 12.29 7.59
N PHE A 690 12.03 10.97 7.65
CA PHE A 690 10.75 10.34 7.33
C PHE A 690 9.60 11.02 8.10
N GLY A 691 8.49 11.28 7.41
CA GLY A 691 7.29 11.90 7.95
C GLY A 691 7.32 13.43 8.00
N TYR A 692 8.41 14.08 7.60
CA TYR A 692 8.56 15.53 7.68
C TYR A 692 7.75 16.28 6.61
N GLY A 693 7.20 17.44 6.96
CA GLY A 693 6.53 18.34 6.02
C GLY A 693 5.83 19.47 6.78
N LEU A 694 6.04 20.71 6.33
CA LEU A 694 5.47 21.91 6.93
C LEU A 694 4.09 22.22 6.35
N SER A 695 3.41 23.18 6.99
CA SER A 695 2.14 23.75 6.56
C SER A 695 2.20 25.27 6.69
N TYR A 696 1.27 25.99 6.06
CA TYR A 696 1.02 27.42 6.32
C TYR A 696 0.27 27.66 7.64
N THR A 697 -0.10 26.59 8.36
CA THR A 697 -0.68 26.64 9.69
C THR A 697 0.12 25.79 10.67
N THR A 698 -0.28 25.78 11.95
CA THR A 698 0.40 25.03 13.01
C THR A 698 -0.58 24.13 13.75
N PHE A 699 -0.08 23.01 14.27
CA PHE A 699 -0.89 22.01 14.98
C PHE A 699 -0.31 21.66 16.35
N GLU A 700 -1.18 21.61 17.35
CA GLU A 700 -0.89 21.17 18.72
C GLU A 700 -1.50 19.80 19.00
N TYR A 701 -0.75 18.95 19.71
CA TYR A 701 -1.14 17.59 20.08
C TYR A 701 -1.29 17.54 21.60
N SER A 702 -2.39 16.98 22.10
CA SER A 702 -2.68 16.90 23.54
C SER A 702 -3.43 15.61 23.91
N ASP A 703 -3.63 15.41 25.21
CA ASP A 703 -4.54 14.41 25.78
C ASP A 703 -4.27 12.95 25.35
N LEU A 704 -3.00 12.53 25.34
CA LEU A 704 -2.66 11.13 25.04
C LEU A 704 -3.21 10.18 26.12
N ASP A 705 -4.09 9.27 25.71
CA ASP A 705 -4.59 8.16 26.51
C ASP A 705 -4.24 6.81 25.87
N ILE A 706 -3.92 5.82 26.71
CA ILE A 706 -3.66 4.43 26.29
C ILE A 706 -4.52 3.54 27.17
N THR A 707 -5.49 2.86 26.58
CA THR A 707 -6.46 2.05 27.33
C THR A 707 -6.69 0.68 26.69
N PRO A 708 -6.49 -0.44 27.44
CA PRO A 708 -5.80 -0.51 28.73
C PRO A 708 -4.28 -0.27 28.57
N ARG A 709 -3.61 0.13 29.66
CA ARG A 709 -2.13 0.29 29.70
C ARG A 709 -1.37 -1.02 29.86
N VAL A 710 -2.06 -2.09 30.23
CA VAL A 710 -1.49 -3.42 30.44
C VAL A 710 -2.34 -4.43 29.68
N ILE A 711 -1.70 -5.19 28.79
CA ILE A 711 -2.33 -6.22 27.95
C ILE A 711 -1.54 -7.51 28.02
N THR A 712 -2.14 -8.61 27.59
CA THR A 712 -1.43 -9.84 27.22
C THR A 712 -1.01 -9.81 25.73
N PRO A 713 -0.10 -10.70 25.29
CA PRO A 713 0.35 -10.80 23.89
C PRO A 713 -0.72 -10.88 22.79
N ASN A 714 -1.97 -11.20 23.13
CA ASN A 714 -3.08 -11.36 22.19
C ASN A 714 -4.24 -10.39 22.45
N GLU A 715 -4.15 -9.56 23.48
CA GLU A 715 -5.09 -8.46 23.71
C GLU A 715 -4.67 -7.23 22.90
N SER A 716 -5.57 -6.26 22.79
CA SER A 716 -5.34 -5.00 22.11
C SER A 716 -5.45 -3.81 23.07
N ALA A 717 -4.84 -2.70 22.70
CA ALA A 717 -4.97 -1.42 23.37
C ALA A 717 -5.42 -0.34 22.38
N THR A 718 -6.12 0.67 22.87
CA THR A 718 -6.51 1.84 22.10
C THR A 718 -5.70 3.04 22.54
N VAL A 719 -5.07 3.73 21.60
CA VAL A 719 -4.39 5.01 21.80
C VAL A 719 -5.31 6.12 21.33
N ARG A 720 -5.68 7.06 22.20
CA ARG A 720 -6.43 8.27 21.85
C ARG A 720 -5.58 9.50 22.07
N LEU A 721 -5.76 10.51 21.23
CA LEU A 721 -5.13 11.82 21.37
C LEU A 721 -5.95 12.89 20.64
N LYS A 722 -5.73 14.15 20.99
CA LYS A 722 -6.40 15.29 20.37
C LYS A 722 -5.41 16.13 19.57
N VAL A 723 -5.83 16.59 18.40
CA VAL A 723 -5.06 17.51 17.55
C VAL A 723 -5.87 18.76 17.30
N THR A 724 -5.25 19.94 17.46
CA THR A 724 -5.88 21.25 17.28
C THR A 724 -5.09 22.07 16.27
N ASN A 725 -5.78 22.71 15.31
CA ASN A 725 -5.17 23.71 14.45
C ASN A 725 -5.03 25.04 15.21
N THR A 726 -3.80 25.42 15.54
CA THR A 726 -3.49 26.61 16.33
C THR A 726 -3.14 27.83 15.49
N GLY A 727 -3.10 27.69 14.17
CA GLY A 727 -2.77 28.79 13.27
C GLY A 727 -4.00 29.56 12.78
N LYS A 728 -3.83 30.27 11.67
CA LYS A 728 -4.83 31.20 11.12
C LYS A 728 -5.46 30.73 9.81
N ARG A 729 -5.05 29.57 9.30
CA ARG A 729 -5.50 29.01 8.02
C ARG A 729 -5.98 27.58 8.25
N ALA A 730 -7.00 27.18 7.51
CA ALA A 730 -7.33 25.76 7.40
C ALA A 730 -6.14 24.99 6.82
N GLY A 731 -5.99 23.73 7.20
CA GLY A 731 -4.89 22.92 6.71
C GLY A 731 -4.99 21.47 7.17
N ASP A 732 -4.18 20.64 6.50
CA ASP A 732 -4.09 19.22 6.81
C ASP A 732 -2.91 18.93 7.72
N GLU A 733 -3.12 18.01 8.67
CA GLU A 733 -2.06 17.38 9.45
C GLU A 733 -2.09 15.86 9.21
N VAL A 734 -0.91 15.24 9.20
CA VAL A 734 -0.77 13.79 9.17
C VAL A 734 -0.18 13.35 10.50
N VAL A 735 -1.06 12.85 11.36
CA VAL A 735 -0.73 12.32 12.67
C VAL A 735 -0.09 10.96 12.50
N GLN A 736 1.14 10.79 12.98
CA GLN A 736 1.92 9.56 12.82
C GLN A 736 2.13 8.89 14.17
N LEU A 737 1.75 7.62 14.28
CA LEU A 737 1.92 6.80 15.48
C LEU A 737 3.06 5.80 15.27
N TYR A 738 4.07 5.87 16.13
CA TYR A 738 5.21 4.98 16.12
C TYR A 738 5.26 4.11 17.38
N ILE A 739 5.86 2.93 17.24
CA ILE A 739 6.08 1.99 18.35
C ILE A 739 7.56 1.65 18.44
N ARG A 740 8.05 1.60 19.67
CA ARG A 740 9.36 1.07 20.03
C ARG A 740 9.19 -0.03 21.06
N ASP A 741 9.72 -1.20 20.76
CA ASP A 741 10.00 -2.23 21.75
C ASP A 741 11.24 -1.80 22.56
N VAL A 742 11.09 -1.64 23.88
CA VAL A 742 12.15 -1.11 24.75
C VAL A 742 13.25 -2.15 24.98
N LEU A 743 12.87 -3.42 25.12
CA LEU A 743 13.76 -4.52 25.45
C LEU A 743 13.26 -5.81 24.79
N SER A 744 14.06 -6.32 23.85
CA SER A 744 13.77 -7.54 23.09
C SER A 744 14.93 -8.52 23.10
N SER A 745 14.65 -9.80 22.87
CA SER A 745 15.65 -10.86 22.76
C SER A 745 16.60 -10.69 21.55
N ILE A 746 16.17 -9.92 20.56
CA ILE A 746 16.91 -9.59 19.34
C ILE A 746 16.82 -8.09 19.06
N THR A 747 17.79 -7.53 18.36
CA THR A 747 17.75 -6.10 18.01
C THR A 747 16.62 -5.80 17.01
N THR A 748 15.60 -5.09 17.48
CA THR A 748 14.49 -4.55 16.68
C THR A 748 14.80 -3.13 16.17
N TYR A 749 13.88 -2.53 15.42
CA TYR A 749 14.01 -1.15 14.96
C TYR A 749 13.70 -0.14 16.08
N GLU A 750 14.38 1.00 16.06
CA GLU A 750 14.21 2.04 17.09
C GLU A 750 12.81 2.64 17.10
N LYS A 751 12.19 2.77 15.92
CA LYS A 751 10.81 3.24 15.73
C LYS A 751 10.21 2.53 14.53
N ASN A 752 9.02 1.98 14.68
CA ASN A 752 8.22 1.44 13.57
C ASN A 752 6.94 2.26 13.44
N LEU A 753 6.58 2.65 12.21
CA LEU A 753 5.28 3.25 11.95
C LEU A 753 4.20 2.17 12.19
N ALA A 754 3.24 2.46 13.05
CA ALA A 754 2.17 1.54 13.43
C ALA A 754 0.77 2.08 13.10
N GLY A 755 0.66 3.38 12.80
CA GLY A 755 -0.59 4.02 12.43
C GLY A 755 -0.36 5.41 11.87
N PHE A 756 -1.28 5.89 11.05
CA PHE A 756 -1.33 7.28 10.63
C PHE A 756 -2.76 7.70 10.30
N GLN A 757 -3.04 8.99 10.40
CA GLN A 757 -4.30 9.58 9.98
C GLN A 757 -4.05 10.99 9.42
N ARG A 758 -4.47 11.24 8.18
CA ARG A 758 -4.60 12.59 7.62
C ARG A 758 -5.93 13.19 8.10
N ILE A 759 -5.89 14.42 8.60
CA ILE A 759 -7.08 15.19 9.02
C ILE A 759 -7.02 16.60 8.47
N HIS A 760 -8.18 17.16 8.15
CA HIS A 760 -8.35 18.57 7.79
C HIS A 760 -8.97 19.30 8.97
N LEU A 761 -8.41 20.46 9.33
CA LEU A 761 -8.91 21.26 10.45
C LEU A 761 -8.99 22.74 10.09
N GLU A 762 -10.13 23.36 10.40
CA GLU A 762 -10.30 24.81 10.39
C GLU A 762 -9.50 25.50 11.53
N PRO A 763 -9.19 26.81 11.44
CA PRO A 763 -8.51 27.52 12.52
C PRO A 763 -9.22 27.40 13.88
N GLY A 764 -8.50 26.91 14.90
CA GLY A 764 -9.03 26.67 16.24
C GLY A 764 -9.85 25.39 16.40
N GLU A 765 -10.13 24.66 15.31
CA GLU A 765 -10.79 23.37 15.37
C GLU A 765 -9.88 22.31 15.99
N ALA A 766 -10.48 21.36 16.72
CA ALA A 766 -9.78 20.23 17.28
C ALA A 766 -10.54 18.92 17.03
N GLN A 767 -9.79 17.86 16.73
CA GLN A 767 -10.32 16.52 16.49
C GLN A 767 -9.63 15.50 17.40
N GLU A 768 -10.43 14.60 18.00
CA GLU A 768 -9.92 13.41 18.70
C GLU A 768 -9.69 12.28 17.70
N LEU A 769 -8.55 11.60 17.85
CA LEU A 769 -8.13 10.47 17.03
C LEU A 769 -7.94 9.23 17.87
N SER A 770 -8.15 8.07 17.26
CA SER A 770 -8.05 6.78 17.92
C SER A 770 -7.30 5.77 17.04
N PHE A 771 -6.31 5.10 17.60
CA PHE A 771 -5.54 4.03 16.96
C PHE A 771 -5.67 2.74 17.78
N THR A 772 -5.80 1.60 17.09
CA THR A 772 -5.81 0.29 17.76
C THR A 772 -4.45 -0.37 17.61
N ILE A 773 -3.84 -0.72 18.74
CA ILE A 773 -2.61 -1.51 18.82
C ILE A 773 -3.00 -2.95 19.14
N ASP A 774 -2.64 -3.85 18.25
CA ASP A 774 -2.85 -5.28 18.36
C ASP A 774 -1.52 -6.04 18.21
N ARG A 775 -1.57 -7.37 18.31
CA ARG A 775 -0.41 -8.26 18.19
C ARG A 775 0.51 -7.93 17.01
N LYS A 776 -0.01 -7.60 15.83
CA LYS A 776 0.81 -7.40 14.61
C LYS A 776 1.70 -6.16 14.69
N HIS A 777 1.38 -5.23 15.59
CA HIS A 777 2.15 -4.02 15.83
C HIS A 777 3.25 -4.23 16.88
N LEU A 778 3.16 -5.31 17.66
CA LEU A 778 4.05 -5.62 18.79
C LEU A 778 4.95 -6.82 18.53
N GLU A 779 4.66 -7.61 17.50
CA GLU A 779 5.40 -8.84 17.22
C GLU A 779 6.78 -8.57 16.61
N LEU A 780 7.74 -9.40 17.03
CA LEU A 780 9.05 -9.52 16.42
C LEU A 780 9.26 -10.95 15.93
N LEU A 781 10.14 -11.12 14.95
CA LEU A 781 10.74 -12.42 14.67
C LEU A 781 11.82 -12.66 15.73
N ASP A 782 11.78 -13.78 16.44
CA ASP A 782 12.78 -14.17 17.44
C ASP A 782 14.02 -14.82 16.81
N ALA A 783 14.96 -15.30 17.63
CA ALA A 783 16.17 -15.98 17.16
C ALA A 783 15.89 -17.23 16.28
N ASP A 784 14.73 -17.87 16.45
CA ASP A 784 14.28 -19.05 15.69
C ASP A 784 13.42 -18.69 14.47
N MET A 785 13.32 -17.39 14.13
CA MET A 785 12.47 -16.87 13.05
C MET A 785 10.96 -17.14 13.27
N LYS A 786 10.51 -17.11 14.53
CA LYS A 786 9.09 -17.21 14.90
C LYS A 786 8.53 -15.85 15.31
N TRP A 787 7.31 -15.55 14.87
CA TRP A 787 6.60 -14.34 15.25
C TRP A 787 6.08 -14.43 16.69
N VAL A 788 6.65 -13.63 17.58
CA VAL A 788 6.32 -13.61 19.01
C VAL A 788 6.08 -12.19 19.48
N VAL A 789 5.28 -12.03 20.54
CA VAL A 789 5.24 -10.79 21.33
C VAL A 789 5.82 -11.14 22.68
N GLU A 790 6.94 -10.52 23.01
CA GLU A 790 7.64 -10.73 24.28
C GLU A 790 7.00 -9.87 25.37
N PRO A 791 6.84 -10.37 26.61
CA PRO A 791 6.45 -9.52 27.73
C PRO A 791 7.48 -8.42 27.96
N GLY A 792 7.01 -7.18 28.14
CA GLY A 792 7.87 -6.01 28.23
C GLY A 792 7.13 -4.71 27.96
N ASP A 793 7.88 -3.62 28.00
CA ASP A 793 7.35 -2.28 27.74
C ASP A 793 7.51 -1.88 26.28
N PHE A 794 6.45 -1.30 25.72
CA PHE A 794 6.43 -0.69 24.40
C PHE A 794 6.15 0.81 24.56
N VAL A 795 6.99 1.65 23.96
CA VAL A 795 6.76 3.10 23.92
C VAL A 795 5.96 3.42 22.66
N LEU A 796 4.79 4.02 22.85
CA LEU A 796 3.92 4.54 21.80
C LEU A 796 4.20 6.05 21.65
N MET A 797 4.45 6.51 20.44
CA MET A 797 4.90 7.89 20.15
C MET A 797 4.02 8.49 19.06
N ALA A 798 3.31 9.57 19.36
CA ALA A 798 2.55 10.34 18.37
C ALA A 798 3.34 11.60 17.99
N GLY A 799 3.52 11.82 16.69
CA GLY A 799 4.31 12.94 16.17
C GLY A 799 3.82 13.46 14.82
N ALA A 800 4.37 14.61 14.44
CA ALA A 800 4.18 15.22 13.13
C ALA A 800 5.25 14.79 12.11
N SER A 801 6.27 14.04 12.57
CA SER A 801 7.26 13.30 11.77
C SER A 801 7.98 12.28 12.67
N SER A 802 8.90 11.49 12.10
CA SER A 802 9.65 10.49 12.87
C SER A 802 10.63 11.09 13.88
N GLU A 803 11.02 12.36 13.71
CA GLU A 803 11.87 13.09 14.67
C GLU A 803 11.08 14.10 15.52
N ASP A 804 9.93 14.57 15.03
CA ASP A 804 9.07 15.53 15.74
C ASP A 804 7.96 14.83 16.53
N ILE A 805 8.36 14.14 17.60
CA ILE A 805 7.47 13.44 18.52
C ILE A 805 6.88 14.42 19.54
N ARG A 806 5.56 14.54 19.55
CA ARG A 806 4.83 15.51 20.39
C ARG A 806 4.29 14.89 21.67
N LEU A 807 3.84 13.63 21.62
CA LEU A 807 3.31 12.89 22.75
C LEU A 807 3.90 11.49 22.79
N ASN A 808 4.10 10.93 23.99
CA ASN A 808 4.49 9.54 24.16
C ASN A 808 3.90 8.93 25.44
N GLY A 809 3.77 7.61 25.46
CA GLY A 809 3.32 6.84 26.61
C GLY A 809 3.72 5.38 26.50
N THR A 810 3.62 4.65 27.62
CA THR A 810 4.03 3.23 27.70
C THR A 810 2.81 2.31 27.74
N LEU A 811 2.89 1.25 26.94
CA LEU A 811 2.03 0.07 26.99
C LEU A 811 2.86 -1.12 27.50
N THR A 812 2.39 -1.81 28.52
CA THR A 812 3.09 -2.98 29.08
C THR A 812 2.40 -4.26 28.63
N VAL A 813 3.18 -5.21 28.11
CA VAL A 813 2.72 -6.56 27.79
C VAL A 813 3.13 -7.50 28.93
N GLU A 814 2.17 -8.15 29.58
CA GLU A 814 2.39 -9.17 30.61
C GLU A 814 2.10 -10.57 30.08
N ASP A 815 2.80 -11.60 30.58
CA ASP A 815 2.40 -12.97 30.30
C ASP A 815 1.00 -13.27 30.88
N TYR A 816 0.31 -14.22 30.24
CA TYR A 816 -1.08 -14.56 30.60
C TYR A 816 -1.24 -14.98 32.07
N GLN A 817 -0.27 -15.69 32.66
CA GLN A 817 -0.39 -16.20 34.02
C GLN A 817 -0.24 -15.08 35.04
N THR A 818 0.69 -14.15 34.81
CA THR A 818 0.88 -12.96 35.64
C THR A 818 -0.37 -12.09 35.62
N ARG A 819 -0.91 -11.82 34.42
CA ARG A 819 -2.13 -11.01 34.26
C ARG A 819 -3.35 -11.66 34.91
N ALA A 820 -3.54 -12.97 34.74
CA ALA A 820 -4.65 -13.71 35.33
C ALA A 820 -4.64 -13.63 36.87
N LYS A 821 -3.47 -13.79 37.51
CA LYS A 821 -3.30 -13.65 38.97
C LYS A 821 -3.62 -12.24 39.45
N ALA A 822 -3.20 -11.21 38.71
CA ALA A 822 -3.48 -9.82 39.05
C ALA A 822 -4.98 -9.49 38.98
N ILE A 823 -5.69 -9.99 37.96
CA ILE A 823 -7.15 -9.83 37.81
C ILE A 823 -7.89 -10.59 38.93
N GLU A 824 -7.44 -11.79 39.28
CA GLU A 824 -8.04 -12.59 40.36
C GLU A 824 -7.89 -11.91 41.73
N ALA A 825 -6.74 -11.26 41.99
CA ALA A 825 -6.50 -10.49 43.21
C ALA A 825 -7.35 -9.21 43.32
N GLN A 826 -7.96 -8.73 42.22
CA GLN A 826 -8.79 -7.52 42.18
C GLN A 826 -10.30 -7.81 42.35
N LYS A 827 -10.75 -9.08 42.41
CA LYS A 827 -12.16 -9.41 42.66
C LYS A 827 -12.47 -9.44 44.16
N PRO A 828 -13.47 -8.69 44.69
CA PRO A 828 -13.90 -8.85 46.08
C PRO A 828 -14.56 -10.21 46.30
N ALA A 829 -14.15 -10.94 47.34
CA ALA A 829 -14.73 -12.25 47.68
C ALA A 829 -16.16 -12.08 48.23
N LYS A 830 -17.16 -12.75 47.61
CA LYS A 830 -18.52 -12.86 48.16
C LYS A 830 -18.48 -13.62 49.50
N ARG A 831 -19.04 -13.05 50.57
CA ARG A 831 -19.08 -13.68 51.91
C ARG A 831 -20.21 -14.69 52.05
N VAL A 832 -21.34 -14.49 51.37
CA VAL A 832 -22.39 -15.52 51.24
C VAL A 832 -22.02 -16.44 50.08
N SER A 833 -21.77 -17.72 50.37
CA SER A 833 -21.34 -18.71 49.39
C SER A 833 -22.50 -19.49 48.76
N ALA A 834 -23.61 -19.64 49.48
CA ALA A 834 -24.84 -20.26 48.96
C ALA A 834 -26.06 -19.88 49.82
N SER A 835 -27.23 -19.80 49.21
CA SER A 835 -28.52 -19.66 49.91
C SER A 835 -29.60 -20.39 49.12
N THR A 836 -30.60 -20.97 49.78
CA THR A 836 -31.77 -21.55 49.07
C THR A 836 -32.65 -20.49 48.44
N ASN A 837 -32.63 -19.27 49.00
CA ASN A 837 -33.20 -18.08 48.39
C ASN A 837 -32.09 -17.02 48.21
N PRO A 838 -31.56 -16.81 46.98
CA PRO A 838 -30.45 -15.89 46.75
C PRO A 838 -30.86 -14.42 46.76
N GLU A 839 -32.15 -14.12 46.58
CA GLU A 839 -32.67 -12.76 46.77
C GLU A 839 -32.48 -12.37 48.23
N ASP A 840 -32.00 -11.14 48.47
CA ASP A 840 -31.78 -10.58 49.80
C ASP A 840 -30.75 -11.29 50.69
N ALA A 841 -30.02 -12.29 50.19
CA ALA A 841 -29.07 -13.07 50.99
C ALA A 841 -27.90 -12.23 51.54
N GLU A 842 -27.46 -11.20 50.82
CA GLU A 842 -26.40 -10.28 51.29
C GLU A 842 -26.92 -9.29 52.35
N ASN A 843 -28.24 -9.14 52.52
CA ASN A 843 -28.80 -8.25 53.54
C ASN A 843 -28.42 -8.69 54.95
N VAL A 844 -28.12 -9.98 55.16
CA VAL A 844 -27.71 -10.50 56.48
C VAL A 844 -26.32 -10.02 56.93
N LEU A 845 -25.60 -9.27 56.08
CA LEU A 845 -24.26 -8.73 56.34
C LEU A 845 -24.20 -7.20 56.17
N ASP A 846 -25.34 -6.53 56.00
CA ASP A 846 -25.41 -5.08 55.70
C ASP A 846 -25.48 -4.18 56.96
N GLU A 847 -25.47 -4.79 58.15
CA GLU A 847 -25.58 -4.14 59.46
C GLU A 847 -26.92 -3.45 59.74
N LYS A 848 -27.99 -3.80 59.00
CA LYS A 848 -29.32 -3.21 59.16
C LYS A 848 -30.35 -4.25 59.58
N ILE A 849 -30.92 -4.05 60.77
CA ILE A 849 -31.93 -4.97 61.33
C ILE A 849 -33.28 -4.96 60.57
N ASN A 850 -33.52 -3.95 59.72
CA ASN A 850 -34.77 -3.77 58.98
C ASN A 850 -34.74 -4.35 57.55
N THR A 851 -33.60 -4.88 57.12
CA THR A 851 -33.44 -5.73 55.93
C THR A 851 -33.20 -7.15 56.41
N ALA A 852 -33.70 -8.16 55.68
CA ALA A 852 -33.54 -9.53 56.10
C ALA A 852 -33.64 -10.51 54.93
N TRP A 853 -32.96 -11.62 55.06
CA TRP A 853 -33.17 -12.81 54.25
C TRP A 853 -34.32 -13.62 54.87
N GLN A 854 -35.36 -13.92 54.09
CA GLN A 854 -36.51 -14.71 54.55
C GLN A 854 -36.43 -16.15 54.06
N GLY A 855 -36.64 -17.10 54.96
CA GLY A 855 -36.70 -18.53 54.63
C GLY A 855 -37.83 -19.27 55.34
N ASN A 856 -38.06 -20.49 54.87
CA ASN A 856 -39.02 -21.45 55.40
C ASN A 856 -38.33 -22.69 55.97
N LYS A 857 -39.12 -23.65 56.45
CA LYS A 857 -38.56 -24.90 56.97
C LYS A 857 -37.74 -25.63 55.90
N GLY A 858 -36.48 -25.90 56.23
CA GLY A 858 -35.50 -26.54 55.36
C GLY A 858 -34.62 -25.56 54.57
N ASP A 859 -34.96 -24.28 54.56
CA ASP A 859 -34.14 -23.25 53.90
C ASP A 859 -32.85 -22.96 54.67
N TYR A 860 -31.82 -22.57 53.94
CA TYR A 860 -30.52 -22.29 54.53
C TYR A 860 -29.80 -21.13 53.86
N ILE A 861 -28.90 -20.50 54.63
CA ILE A 861 -27.90 -19.56 54.15
C ILE A 861 -26.50 -20.00 54.61
N THR A 862 -25.53 -19.95 53.71
CA THR A 862 -24.16 -20.45 53.88
C THR A 862 -23.15 -19.33 53.64
N PHE A 863 -22.16 -19.25 54.52
CA PHE A 863 -21.12 -18.23 54.51
C PHE A 863 -19.75 -18.85 54.37
N ALA A 864 -18.95 -18.32 53.45
CA ALA A 864 -17.55 -18.68 53.32
C ALA A 864 -16.76 -18.06 54.48
N LEU A 865 -16.09 -18.91 55.26
CA LEU A 865 -15.18 -18.48 56.32
C LEU A 865 -13.77 -18.33 55.75
N LYS A 866 -12.93 -17.54 56.42
CA LYS A 866 -11.50 -17.47 56.07
C LYS A 866 -10.85 -18.83 56.28
N ASN A 867 -9.93 -19.23 55.39
CA ASN A 867 -9.20 -20.49 55.50
C ASN A 867 -8.59 -20.66 56.90
N GLY A 868 -8.94 -21.77 57.58
CA GLY A 868 -8.44 -22.10 58.92
C GLY A 868 -9.14 -21.36 60.07
N ALA A 869 -10.26 -20.67 59.84
CA ALA A 869 -11.03 -20.03 60.90
C ALA A 869 -11.52 -21.05 61.94
N LYS A 870 -11.25 -20.78 63.22
CA LYS A 870 -11.87 -21.48 64.35
C LYS A 870 -13.07 -20.67 64.81
N VAL A 871 -14.26 -21.24 64.67
CA VAL A 871 -15.51 -20.60 65.10
C VAL A 871 -16.06 -21.41 66.26
N ASP A 872 -16.37 -20.72 67.37
CA ASP A 872 -16.93 -21.28 68.60
C ASP A 872 -18.24 -20.59 69.02
N LYS A 873 -18.69 -19.61 68.24
CA LYS A 873 -19.99 -18.96 68.37
C LYS A 873 -20.37 -18.29 67.06
N VAL A 874 -21.66 -18.03 66.88
CA VAL A 874 -22.16 -17.11 65.85
C VAL A 874 -23.24 -16.24 66.48
N ALA A 875 -23.28 -14.97 66.12
CA ALA A 875 -24.31 -14.05 66.56
C ALA A 875 -25.31 -13.84 65.42
N ILE A 876 -26.58 -14.17 65.66
CA ILE A 876 -27.64 -14.12 64.65
C ILE A 876 -28.79 -13.27 65.16
N ALA A 877 -29.26 -12.35 64.33
CA ALA A 877 -30.48 -11.61 64.57
C ALA A 877 -31.60 -12.18 63.71
N PHE A 878 -32.60 -12.77 64.34
CA PHE A 878 -33.79 -13.28 63.66
C PHE A 878 -34.91 -12.24 63.68
N THR A 879 -35.77 -12.27 62.67
CA THR A 879 -37.05 -11.53 62.64
C THR A 879 -38.18 -12.49 62.23
N ARG A 880 -39.38 -12.28 62.81
CA ARG A 880 -40.55 -13.11 62.52
C ARG A 880 -41.85 -12.36 62.85
N ASP A 881 -42.75 -12.21 61.88
CA ASP A 881 -43.95 -11.36 62.01
C ASP A 881 -44.88 -11.74 63.16
N ASN A 882 -44.98 -13.04 63.46
CA ASN A 882 -45.90 -13.55 64.48
C ASN A 882 -45.26 -13.72 65.87
N ASN A 883 -43.95 -13.46 66.02
CA ASN A 883 -43.17 -13.66 67.24
C ASN A 883 -43.29 -15.06 67.90
N LEU A 884 -43.78 -16.08 67.18
CA LEU A 884 -43.83 -17.45 67.70
C LEU A 884 -42.42 -18.03 67.72
N PRO A 885 -42.01 -18.79 68.77
CA PRO A 885 -40.71 -19.43 68.81
C PRO A 885 -40.40 -20.25 67.54
N ALA A 886 -39.16 -20.18 67.08
CA ALA A 886 -38.67 -20.92 65.90
C ALA A 886 -37.42 -21.70 66.23
N THR A 887 -37.27 -22.86 65.64
CA THR A 887 -36.09 -23.72 65.75
C THR A 887 -35.18 -23.54 64.55
N PHE A 888 -33.87 -23.66 64.79
CA PHE A 888 -32.86 -23.55 63.75
C PHE A 888 -31.62 -24.36 64.12
N GLU A 889 -30.77 -24.60 63.13
CA GLU A 889 -29.48 -25.25 63.28
C GLU A 889 -28.37 -24.35 62.76
N ILE A 890 -27.21 -24.43 63.41
CA ILE A 890 -25.94 -23.95 62.86
C ILE A 890 -25.12 -25.17 62.53
N GLN A 891 -24.67 -25.24 61.30
CA GLN A 891 -23.89 -26.34 60.77
C GLN A 891 -22.54 -25.82 60.25
N LEU A 892 -21.49 -26.62 60.39
CA LEU A 892 -20.16 -26.31 59.87
C LEU A 892 -19.72 -27.37 58.86
N SER A 893 -18.94 -26.93 57.87
CA SER A 893 -18.27 -27.80 56.89
C SER A 893 -16.76 -27.60 56.98
N GLY A 894 -15.99 -28.68 56.89
CA GLY A 894 -14.53 -28.65 56.75
C GLY A 894 -14.05 -28.58 55.29
N GLY A 895 -14.98 -28.44 54.35
CA GLY A 895 -14.76 -28.54 52.90
C GLY A 895 -15.46 -29.77 52.31
N GLY A 896 -15.87 -29.70 51.04
CA GLY A 896 -16.48 -30.84 50.32
C GLY A 896 -17.99 -30.98 50.45
N GLY A 897 -18.70 -29.99 50.99
CA GLY A 897 -20.17 -29.90 50.94
C GLY A 897 -20.94 -30.72 51.98
N GLN A 898 -20.25 -31.44 52.88
CA GLN A 898 -20.87 -32.09 54.03
C GLN A 898 -20.93 -31.14 55.23
N PHE A 899 -22.12 -30.96 55.79
CA PHE A 899 -22.37 -30.09 56.93
C PHE A 899 -22.70 -30.92 58.16
N LEU A 900 -22.07 -30.58 59.29
CA LEU A 900 -22.33 -31.16 60.60
C LEU A 900 -23.00 -30.12 61.49
N THR A 901 -24.17 -30.46 62.05
CA THR A 901 -24.85 -29.61 63.02
C THR A 901 -24.01 -29.49 64.29
N VAL A 902 -23.57 -28.26 64.60
CA VAL A 902 -22.79 -27.93 65.80
C VAL A 902 -23.63 -27.25 66.88
N TYR A 903 -24.79 -26.74 66.50
CA TYR A 903 -25.77 -26.13 67.40
C TYR A 903 -27.19 -26.35 66.86
N SER A 904 -28.10 -26.74 67.75
CA SER A 904 -29.55 -26.75 67.50
C SER A 904 -30.21 -25.99 68.63
N GLY A 905 -31.09 -25.04 68.31
CA GLY A 905 -31.72 -24.22 69.33
C GLY A 905 -33.06 -23.63 68.91
N THR A 906 -33.69 -22.92 69.84
CA THR A 906 -34.94 -22.21 69.63
C THR A 906 -34.70 -20.72 69.86
N VAL A 907 -35.05 -19.89 68.88
CA VAL A 907 -35.16 -18.44 69.04
C VAL A 907 -36.57 -18.08 69.47
N SER A 908 -36.68 -17.28 70.53
CA SER A 908 -37.95 -16.74 71.05
C SER A 908 -37.92 -15.22 71.22
N GLU A 909 -36.80 -14.59 70.90
CA GLU A 909 -36.59 -13.15 70.95
C GLU A 909 -36.10 -12.68 69.57
N TYR A 910 -36.81 -11.72 68.98
CA TYR A 910 -36.59 -11.25 67.61
C TYR A 910 -36.11 -9.80 67.58
N GLY A 911 -35.49 -9.36 66.48
CA GLY A 911 -35.06 -7.98 66.26
C GLY A 911 -33.80 -7.55 67.01
N LYS A 912 -33.02 -8.50 67.54
CA LYS A 912 -31.72 -8.25 68.16
C LYS A 912 -30.73 -9.37 67.89
N LEU A 913 -29.45 -9.06 67.94
CA LEU A 913 -28.36 -10.00 67.72
C LEU A 913 -28.17 -10.89 68.96
N ILE A 914 -28.35 -12.20 68.83
CA ILE A 914 -28.19 -13.18 69.92
C ILE A 914 -27.00 -14.06 69.60
N SER A 915 -26.10 -14.24 70.56
CA SER A 915 -24.92 -15.11 70.40
C SER A 915 -25.24 -16.56 70.78
N TYR A 916 -24.90 -17.47 69.87
CA TYR A 916 -25.10 -18.91 69.99
C TYR A 916 -23.74 -19.62 70.06
N PRO A 917 -23.23 -19.96 71.26
CA PRO A 917 -21.96 -20.64 71.41
C PRO A 917 -22.09 -22.14 71.10
N PHE A 918 -21.03 -22.71 70.53
CA PHE A 918 -20.89 -24.14 70.26
C PHE A 918 -19.43 -24.57 70.42
N LYS A 919 -19.16 -25.87 70.32
CA LYS A 919 -17.79 -26.39 70.47
C LYS A 919 -16.89 -25.86 69.34
N GLY A 920 -15.86 -25.10 69.71
CA GLY A 920 -14.92 -24.50 68.76
C GLY A 920 -14.33 -25.51 67.79
N THR A 921 -14.57 -25.29 66.49
CA THR A 921 -14.19 -26.20 65.40
C THR A 921 -13.62 -25.39 64.23
N THR A 922 -12.61 -25.94 63.53
CA THR A 922 -12.10 -25.34 62.30
C THR A 922 -13.08 -25.62 61.16
N ALA A 923 -13.50 -24.60 60.42
CA ALA A 923 -14.48 -24.74 59.33
C ALA A 923 -14.15 -23.86 58.12
N SER A 924 -14.48 -24.33 56.92
CA SER A 924 -14.44 -23.54 55.68
C SER A 924 -15.75 -22.79 55.46
N ASP A 925 -16.87 -23.34 55.92
CA ASP A 925 -18.20 -22.76 55.74
C ASP A 925 -19.05 -22.89 57.00
N LEU A 926 -19.88 -21.87 57.25
CA LEU A 926 -20.95 -21.90 58.24
C LEU A 926 -22.29 -21.82 57.55
N ARG A 927 -23.22 -22.70 57.91
CA ARG A 927 -24.59 -22.71 57.40
C ARG A 927 -25.58 -22.54 58.54
N ILE A 928 -26.57 -21.68 58.34
CA ILE A 928 -27.74 -21.57 59.22
C ILE A 928 -28.92 -22.22 58.49
N VAL A 929 -29.55 -23.22 59.11
CA VAL A 929 -30.72 -23.94 58.57
C VAL A 929 -31.93 -23.62 59.43
N LEU A 930 -33.03 -23.23 58.79
CA LEU A 930 -34.29 -22.93 59.46
C LEU A 930 -35.14 -24.19 59.55
N ASN A 931 -35.72 -24.47 60.72
CA ASN A 931 -36.58 -25.65 60.93
C ASN A 931 -38.08 -25.30 61.00
N ASP A 932 -38.41 -24.02 60.82
CA ASP A 932 -39.76 -23.45 60.90
C ASP A 932 -40.03 -22.48 59.73
N ASP A 933 -41.31 -22.35 59.36
CA ASP A 933 -41.71 -21.49 58.24
C ASP A 933 -41.74 -20.01 58.61
N ARG A 934 -41.50 -19.15 57.59
CA ARG A 934 -41.51 -17.69 57.70
C ARG A 934 -40.59 -17.18 58.81
N VAL A 935 -39.34 -17.64 58.84
CA VAL A 935 -38.31 -17.13 59.74
C VAL A 935 -37.32 -16.35 58.92
N SER A 936 -37.01 -15.14 59.35
CA SER A 936 -36.07 -14.27 58.65
C SER A 936 -34.79 -14.09 59.46
N ILE A 937 -33.66 -13.96 58.77
CA ILE A 937 -32.36 -13.64 59.34
C ILE A 937 -32.02 -12.22 58.87
N ALA A 938 -31.91 -11.30 59.81
CA ALA A 938 -31.60 -9.90 59.53
C ALA A 938 -30.09 -9.61 59.58
N GLU A 939 -29.34 -10.29 60.43
CA GLU A 939 -27.90 -10.05 60.58
C GLU A 939 -27.17 -11.30 61.08
N VAL A 940 -25.96 -11.55 60.58
CA VAL A 940 -25.06 -12.62 61.03
C VAL A 940 -23.65 -12.08 61.26
N LYS A 941 -23.12 -12.29 62.47
CA LYS A 941 -21.73 -11.96 62.83
C LYS A 941 -20.98 -13.18 63.34
N PHE A 942 -19.79 -13.40 62.78
CA PHE A 942 -18.86 -14.50 63.09
C PHE A 942 -17.93 -14.17 64.25
#